data_AF-A0A4S4L2L0-F1
#
_entry.id   AF-A0A4S4L2L0-F1
#
_cell.length_a   1.000
_cell.length_b   1.000
_cell.length_c   1.000
_cell.angle_alpha   90.00
_cell.angle_beta   90.00
_cell.angle_gamma   90.00
#
_symmetry.space_group_name_H-M   'P 1'
#
loop_
_entity.id
_entity.type
_entity.pdbx_description
1 polymer ?
#
loop_
_entity_poly.entity_id
_entity_poly.type
_entity_poly.pdbx_seq_one_letter_code
_entity_poly.pdbx_strand_id
1 'polypeptide(L)'
;MDTDTVPVDRVPGPSRPTIVDATHVDSTQDFIQAESTPPSPNNAPSRDPTDSMPPGDPSMPLLPNPATPTTTSVANTGLNTTPVKCKYIGSQYTHQSAKTTDFRDEFMGKIQKNTREATMYPFIARLLTKICLYACKDDKDCLAFYNTANTGCLSNSKFEGSDLRPDLIAKRTTREDAQKIANGERSESKVFWHETESAVEVKAKFESIPPSVQTGSYIHVLPRAIPSLAGILYLAWDAQFFYIYWSDTSGIVRSHRYYFEEEKSWDVLYRYVCTVVNPLTDLPTRDPTMSINPNPISPEWTINCKEKAYNAVQRYGATAHSRQTCVLWDPVKKRVIKDHWCDDDRRYRESNILEKIKGVPGVSQVDFSEVVKRPDDLGELATSKLHSGRESTLKVSGRRVPRRTKQRSVLKSRGDPLSARKSVRQILVALYDSIQGHQICVKKKRVLHRDISRYNILINPEHFDTELDDKLDDGSDVKFINQVLDPSLDRVKEEGILIDWDNAAELDAGVGDALTERTGTPMFVSLGVGAGKIKGRRNGIRQRDPFPVLTDKAKDLYIKAYGQKTYDRYLNAVEQSDLIKMVSKSDDKFPRYRHAAYHDVESFFWVLVYELLVAYPENGTPSMSASANILLLQFQGHYFVESDFRHSLFQEEKEFWKAVLHPRLECMAELISTLCGYFIPEWAFWPELPEDHTHEAFKRLLLAEIAKLDAANDPIALNSKERKVIQHPDAIRNSSFMDSHETPSPRKSGSKRSCSDMTGMQGEKSRKRPREATSRPMVDVFDSPSDVAGDDNQRLPSLPEESSKKSPLGREGKMPPPSDLNW
;
A
#
# COMPACT_ATOMS: atom_id res chain seq x y z
N MET A 1 -0.98 -63.79 -18.46
CA MET A 1 -2.28 -63.12 -18.49
C MET A 1 -2.05 -61.65 -18.81
N ASP A 2 -1.89 -61.19 -20.03
CA ASP A 2 -1.70 -61.74 -21.38
C ASP A 2 -1.28 -60.48 -22.19
N THR A 3 -0.05 -60.47 -22.76
CA THR A 3 0.24 -60.50 -24.22
C THR A 3 -0.38 -59.31 -24.97
N ASP A 4 0.34 -58.41 -25.65
CA ASP A 4 1.29 -58.65 -26.76
C ASP A 4 2.42 -57.58 -26.80
N THR A 5 3.72 -57.84 -26.96
CA THR A 5 4.55 -58.35 -28.10
C THR A 5 4.43 -57.55 -29.43
N VAL A 6 5.39 -56.68 -29.85
CA VAL A 6 6.74 -56.90 -30.46
C VAL A 6 6.69 -56.73 -32.02
N PRO A 7 7.76 -56.39 -32.82
CA PRO A 7 9.06 -55.71 -32.55
C PRO A 7 9.83 -54.99 -33.74
N VAL A 8 11.08 -54.52 -33.47
CA VAL A 8 12.38 -54.71 -34.25
C VAL A 8 12.58 -53.92 -35.58
N ASP A 9 13.75 -53.41 -36.00
CA ASP A 9 15.17 -53.50 -35.58
C ASP A 9 16.10 -52.47 -36.29
N ARG A 10 17.29 -52.27 -35.69
CA ARG A 10 18.67 -52.15 -36.25
C ARG A 10 19.28 -50.87 -36.89
N VAL A 11 20.36 -50.47 -36.20
CA VAL A 11 21.62 -49.74 -36.51
C VAL A 11 22.49 -50.51 -37.56
N PRO A 12 23.39 -49.95 -38.43
CA PRO A 12 24.67 -49.25 -38.07
C PRO A 12 25.23 -48.13 -39.00
N GLY A 13 26.27 -47.40 -38.51
CA GLY A 13 27.04 -46.33 -39.21
C GLY A 13 27.97 -46.86 -40.34
N PRO A 14 29.16 -46.29 -40.67
CA PRO A 14 29.87 -45.06 -40.24
C PRO A 14 30.40 -44.21 -41.44
N SER A 15 31.10 -43.07 -41.21
CA SER A 15 32.37 -42.64 -41.88
C SER A 15 32.66 -41.11 -41.84
N ARG A 16 33.72 -40.73 -41.12
CA ARG A 16 34.73 -39.69 -41.50
C ARG A 16 35.72 -40.34 -42.52
N PRO A 17 36.77 -39.70 -43.10
CA PRO A 17 37.40 -38.38 -42.85
C PRO A 17 37.84 -37.62 -44.14
N THR A 18 38.36 -36.38 -44.04
CA THR A 18 39.68 -36.04 -44.64
C THR A 18 40.29 -34.80 -43.98
N ILE A 19 41.57 -34.93 -43.65
CA ILE A 19 42.54 -33.93 -43.16
C ILE A 19 43.27 -33.38 -44.40
N VAL A 20 43.61 -32.08 -44.42
CA VAL A 20 44.90 -31.61 -44.98
C VAL A 20 45.39 -30.40 -44.18
N ASP A 21 46.53 -30.59 -43.51
CA ASP A 21 47.45 -29.60 -42.95
C ASP A 21 48.14 -28.76 -44.04
N ALA A 22 48.57 -27.53 -43.72
CA ALA A 22 49.98 -27.12 -43.89
C ALA A 22 50.25 -25.62 -43.62
N THR A 23 51.23 -25.40 -42.74
CA THR A 23 52.38 -24.45 -42.81
C THR A 23 52.21 -22.96 -42.49
N HIS A 24 52.62 -22.61 -41.26
CA HIS A 24 53.83 -21.86 -40.84
C HIS A 24 54.36 -20.62 -41.61
N VAL A 25 55.01 -19.76 -40.79
CA VAL A 25 56.01 -18.67 -41.05
C VAL A 25 55.37 -17.26 -41.06
N ASP A 26 55.88 -16.17 -40.47
CA ASP A 26 56.83 -15.79 -39.40
C ASP A 26 56.86 -14.23 -39.40
N SER A 27 57.43 -13.58 -38.38
CA SER A 27 57.88 -12.16 -38.32
C SER A 27 56.79 -11.05 -38.22
N THR A 28 56.89 -9.94 -37.47
CA THR A 28 57.93 -9.27 -36.66
C THR A 28 57.28 -8.06 -35.94
N GLN A 29 57.72 -7.79 -34.69
CA GLN A 29 58.19 -6.50 -34.09
C GLN A 29 57.59 -5.14 -34.53
N ASP A 30 57.44 -4.06 -33.74
CA ASP A 30 57.87 -3.65 -32.40
C ASP A 30 57.23 -2.25 -32.07
N PHE A 31 57.08 -1.92 -30.77
CA PHE A 31 57.23 -0.60 -30.07
C PHE A 31 56.58 0.71 -30.65
N ILE A 32 55.93 1.63 -29.91
CA ILE A 32 56.36 2.45 -28.74
C ILE A 32 55.13 3.06 -28.01
N GLN A 33 55.25 3.19 -26.68
CA GLN A 33 54.39 3.90 -25.71
C GLN A 33 54.48 5.44 -25.79
N ALA A 34 53.43 6.15 -25.35
CA ALA A 34 53.58 7.23 -24.36
C ALA A 34 52.22 7.68 -23.79
N GLU A 35 52.12 7.62 -22.46
CA GLU A 35 51.11 8.18 -21.57
C GLU A 35 51.24 9.70 -21.44
N SER A 36 50.18 10.40 -21.04
CA SER A 36 50.17 11.25 -19.81
C SER A 36 48.83 12.02 -19.62
N THR A 37 48.08 11.54 -18.64
CA THR A 37 47.28 12.16 -17.54
C THR A 37 47.13 13.71 -17.35
N PRO A 38 46.24 14.21 -16.44
CA PRO A 38 45.21 15.22 -16.68
C PRO A 38 45.46 16.56 -15.95
N PRO A 39 44.47 17.47 -15.84
CA PRO A 39 44.46 18.38 -14.70
C PRO A 39 43.09 18.62 -14.01
N SER A 40 43.22 18.94 -12.73
CA SER A 40 42.33 19.69 -11.81
C SER A 40 43.27 20.42 -10.83
N PRO A 41 42.88 21.41 -9.99
CA PRO A 41 41.65 22.23 -9.91
C PRO A 41 41.93 23.75 -9.64
N ASN A 42 40.84 24.49 -9.31
CA ASN A 42 40.75 25.79 -8.58
C ASN A 42 40.86 27.13 -9.36
N ASN A 43 39.75 27.87 -9.44
CA ASN A 43 39.48 29.09 -8.64
C ASN A 43 38.22 29.84 -9.14
N ALA A 44 37.37 30.26 -8.20
CA ALA A 44 36.37 31.33 -8.38
C ALA A 44 37.07 32.71 -8.37
N PRO A 45 36.48 33.82 -8.87
CA PRO A 45 35.41 34.51 -8.12
C PRO A 45 34.36 35.33 -8.92
N SER A 46 33.30 35.72 -8.17
CA SER A 46 32.54 36.99 -8.15
C SER A 46 31.50 37.40 -9.23
N ARG A 47 30.26 37.55 -8.73
CA ARG A 47 29.31 38.72 -8.77
C ARG A 47 28.87 39.34 -10.13
N ASP A 48 27.56 39.19 -10.40
CA ASP A 48 26.52 40.08 -10.97
C ASP A 48 26.84 41.58 -11.23
N PRO A 49 25.97 42.38 -11.92
CA PRO A 49 24.81 42.09 -12.80
C PRO A 49 24.73 43.03 -14.06
N THR A 50 23.59 43.02 -14.77
CA THR A 50 22.93 44.12 -15.56
C THR A 50 22.78 43.98 -17.08
N ASP A 51 21.50 44.06 -17.48
CA ASP A 51 20.89 44.75 -18.63
C ASP A 51 21.57 44.76 -20.01
N SER A 52 20.87 44.22 -21.02
CA SER A 52 20.12 45.01 -22.02
C SER A 52 19.80 44.20 -23.29
N MET A 53 18.50 44.04 -23.58
CA MET A 53 17.94 43.95 -24.95
C MET A 53 18.05 45.35 -25.62
N PRO A 54 17.77 45.60 -26.93
CA PRO A 54 17.08 44.82 -27.98
C PRO A 54 17.75 45.02 -29.39
N PRO A 55 17.07 45.12 -30.57
CA PRO A 55 15.90 44.46 -31.18
C PRO A 55 16.19 43.85 -32.59
N GLY A 56 15.21 43.15 -33.20
CA GLY A 56 15.09 43.13 -34.68
C GLY A 56 14.56 41.85 -35.35
N ASP A 57 13.22 41.71 -35.42
CA ASP A 57 12.44 40.92 -36.41
C ASP A 57 12.67 41.48 -37.85
N PRO A 58 12.14 40.96 -39.00
CA PRO A 58 11.27 39.80 -39.25
C PRO A 58 11.59 38.97 -40.53
N SER A 59 11.01 37.76 -40.69
CA SER A 59 10.51 37.27 -42.00
C SER A 59 9.81 35.91 -41.93
N MET A 60 8.49 35.93 -42.14
CA MET A 60 7.61 34.85 -42.61
C MET A 60 7.87 34.53 -44.10
N PRO A 61 7.55 33.32 -44.62
CA PRO A 61 6.20 33.10 -45.16
C PRO A 61 5.58 31.68 -45.05
N LEU A 62 4.25 31.74 -44.92
CA LEU A 62 3.12 30.83 -45.17
C LEU A 62 3.23 29.61 -46.12
N LEU A 63 2.66 28.49 -45.63
CA LEU A 63 1.71 27.50 -46.24
C LEU A 63 2.16 26.59 -47.42
N PRO A 64 1.72 25.30 -47.49
CA PRO A 64 0.31 24.97 -47.82
C PRO A 64 -0.33 23.71 -47.17
N ASN A 65 -1.68 23.69 -47.24
CA ASN A 65 -2.61 22.58 -46.98
C ASN A 65 -2.32 21.29 -47.78
N PRO A 66 -2.87 20.14 -47.35
CA PRO A 66 -3.76 19.43 -48.27
C PRO A 66 -4.98 18.71 -47.65
N ALA A 67 -6.10 18.83 -48.37
CA ALA A 67 -7.09 17.83 -48.80
C ALA A 67 -7.71 16.81 -47.83
N THR A 68 -9.04 16.87 -47.77
CA THR A 68 -10.02 15.82 -47.46
C THR A 68 -9.92 14.61 -48.40
N PRO A 69 -10.30 13.41 -47.93
CA PRO A 69 -11.05 12.49 -48.79
C PRO A 69 -12.30 11.88 -48.13
N THR A 70 -13.17 11.47 -49.04
CA THR A 70 -14.56 11.05 -48.94
C THR A 70 -14.74 9.61 -48.42
N THR A 71 -15.91 9.36 -47.85
CA THR A 71 -16.52 8.11 -47.35
C THR A 71 -16.36 6.85 -48.21
N THR A 72 -16.08 5.71 -47.54
CA THR A 72 -16.61 4.38 -47.90
C THR A 72 -16.92 3.58 -46.63
N SER A 73 -18.14 3.07 -46.56
CA SER A 73 -18.73 2.31 -45.45
C SER A 73 -18.28 0.85 -45.42
N VAL A 74 -17.91 0.34 -44.24
CA VAL A 74 -18.01 -1.09 -43.89
C VAL A 74 -18.69 -1.20 -42.54
N ALA A 75 -19.84 -1.88 -42.52
CA ALA A 75 -20.66 -2.10 -41.35
C ALA A 75 -20.00 -3.09 -40.38
N ASN A 76 -19.88 -2.69 -39.12
CA ASN A 76 -19.69 -3.62 -38.00
C ASN A 76 -20.70 -3.24 -36.91
N THR A 77 -21.72 -4.09 -36.76
CA THR A 77 -22.72 -4.05 -35.71
C THR A 77 -22.09 -4.50 -34.39
N GLY A 78 -21.63 -3.53 -33.61
CA GLY A 78 -21.30 -3.68 -32.20
C GLY A 78 -21.97 -2.54 -31.42
N LEU A 79 -22.62 -2.86 -30.31
CA LEU A 79 -23.27 -1.90 -29.41
C LEU A 79 -22.23 -0.88 -28.90
N ASN A 80 -22.18 0.28 -29.55
CA ASN A 80 -21.36 1.42 -29.13
C ASN A 80 -21.99 2.11 -27.92
N THR A 81 -21.32 2.01 -26.76
CA THR A 81 -21.45 2.97 -25.67
C THR A 81 -20.71 4.24 -26.05
N THR A 82 -21.42 5.19 -26.64
CA THR A 82 -20.87 6.51 -27.01
C THR A 82 -20.42 7.27 -25.75
N PRO A 83 -19.17 7.78 -25.67
CA PRO A 83 -18.78 8.71 -24.61
C PRO A 83 -19.52 10.04 -24.84
N VAL A 84 -20.25 10.50 -23.83
CA VAL A 84 -20.98 11.77 -23.89
C VAL A 84 -19.98 12.92 -23.90
N LYS A 85 -20.08 13.77 -24.94
CA LYS A 85 -19.28 14.99 -25.13
C LYS A 85 -19.26 15.86 -23.87
N CYS A 86 -18.08 16.11 -23.33
CA CYS A 86 -17.87 17.08 -22.25
C CYS A 86 -18.09 18.50 -22.78
N LYS A 87 -19.27 19.09 -22.53
CA LYS A 87 -19.49 20.53 -22.71
C LYS A 87 -19.11 21.24 -21.42
N TYR A 88 -18.11 22.12 -21.49
CA TYR A 88 -17.89 23.15 -20.47
C TYR A 88 -19.18 23.95 -20.29
N ILE A 89 -19.83 23.82 -19.13
CA ILE A 89 -21.02 24.59 -18.79
C ILE A 89 -20.56 25.87 -18.10
N GLY A 90 -20.11 26.83 -18.90
CA GLY A 90 -19.98 28.23 -18.46
C GLY A 90 -21.39 28.82 -18.25
N SER A 91 -21.62 29.35 -17.05
CA SER A 91 -22.61 30.38 -16.62
C SER A 91 -24.06 30.38 -17.15
N GLN A 92 -24.56 29.38 -17.88
CA GLN A 92 -25.87 29.46 -18.56
C GLN A 92 -27.06 28.83 -17.83
N TYR A 93 -26.89 28.28 -16.63
CA TYR A 93 -28.03 27.85 -15.81
C TYR A 93 -28.49 28.98 -14.89
N THR A 94 -29.02 30.05 -15.48
CA THR A 94 -29.90 30.96 -14.74
C THR A 94 -31.24 30.28 -14.56
N HIS A 95 -31.54 29.91 -13.32
CA HIS A 95 -32.80 29.38 -12.84
C HIS A 95 -33.98 30.16 -13.45
N GLN A 96 -34.92 29.49 -14.14
CA GLN A 96 -36.23 30.09 -14.42
C GLN A 96 -37.00 30.16 -13.09
N SER A 97 -36.76 31.25 -12.34
CA SER A 97 -37.08 31.42 -10.92
C SER A 97 -38.55 31.16 -10.55
N ALA A 98 -39.51 31.35 -11.46
CA ALA A 98 -40.93 31.37 -11.14
C ALA A 98 -41.64 30.01 -11.00
N LYS A 99 -41.17 28.91 -11.64
CA LYS A 99 -41.81 27.57 -11.52
C LYS A 99 -41.22 26.72 -10.39
N THR A 100 -40.07 27.11 -9.91
CA THR A 100 -39.28 26.43 -8.88
C THR A 100 -39.63 26.86 -7.46
N THR A 101 -40.16 28.07 -7.25
CA THR A 101 -40.58 28.58 -5.93
C THR A 101 -41.81 27.87 -5.38
N ASP A 102 -42.87 27.67 -6.19
CA ASP A 102 -44.07 26.95 -5.73
C ASP A 102 -43.76 25.47 -5.41
N PHE A 103 -42.93 24.86 -6.27
CA PHE A 103 -42.44 23.50 -6.08
C PHE A 103 -41.55 23.37 -4.83
N ARG A 104 -40.71 24.38 -4.54
CA ARG A 104 -39.86 24.45 -3.34
C ARG A 104 -40.69 24.55 -2.07
N ASP A 105 -41.63 25.47 -2.03
CA ASP A 105 -42.38 25.81 -0.81
C ASP A 105 -43.37 24.69 -0.45
N GLU A 106 -43.99 24.03 -1.43
CA GLU A 106 -44.82 22.82 -1.21
C GLU A 106 -43.99 21.66 -0.61
N PHE A 107 -42.76 21.49 -1.07
CA PHE A 107 -41.88 20.40 -0.65
C PHE A 107 -41.31 20.61 0.74
N MET A 108 -40.84 21.83 1.02
CA MET A 108 -40.27 22.18 2.32
C MET A 108 -41.30 22.14 3.43
N GLY A 109 -42.53 22.59 3.15
CA GLY A 109 -43.64 22.45 4.09
C GLY A 109 -43.95 21.00 4.46
N LYS A 110 -43.61 20.01 3.61
CA LYS A 110 -43.74 18.58 3.90
C LYS A 110 -42.52 18.01 4.63
N ILE A 111 -41.30 18.39 4.27
CA ILE A 111 -40.07 17.91 4.92
C ILE A 111 -39.97 18.43 6.37
N GLN A 112 -40.18 19.73 6.59
CA GLN A 112 -40.03 20.35 7.91
C GLN A 112 -41.06 19.85 8.95
N LYS A 113 -42.19 19.31 8.50
CA LYS A 113 -43.23 18.72 9.38
C LYS A 113 -42.93 17.27 9.77
N ASN A 114 -41.93 16.63 9.17
CA ASN A 114 -41.57 15.24 9.46
C ASN A 114 -40.53 15.17 10.59
N THR A 115 -40.82 14.33 11.59
CA THR A 115 -39.94 14.12 12.76
C THR A 115 -39.14 12.81 12.69
N ARG A 116 -39.27 12.03 11.61
CA ARG A 116 -38.62 10.73 11.42
C ARG A 116 -37.90 10.65 10.07
N GLU A 117 -36.70 10.10 10.05
CA GLU A 117 -35.89 9.93 8.83
C GLU A 117 -36.62 9.10 7.74
N ALA A 118 -37.26 8.01 8.16
CA ALA A 118 -37.97 7.09 7.27
C ALA A 118 -39.07 7.75 6.43
N THR A 119 -39.66 8.84 6.93
CA THR A 119 -40.69 9.59 6.18
C THR A 119 -40.08 10.64 5.26
N MET A 120 -38.81 11.04 5.46
CA MET A 120 -38.12 12.01 4.61
C MET A 120 -37.56 11.38 3.32
N TYR A 121 -37.08 10.14 3.37
CA TYR A 121 -36.40 9.48 2.23
C TYR A 121 -37.20 9.53 0.91
N PRO A 122 -38.51 9.18 0.86
CA PRO A 122 -39.26 9.18 -0.39
C PRO A 122 -39.41 10.58 -0.98
N PHE A 123 -39.51 11.61 -0.13
CA PHE A 123 -39.55 12.99 -0.59
C PHE A 123 -38.19 13.38 -1.19
N ILE A 124 -37.10 13.24 -0.44
CA ILE A 124 -35.77 13.65 -0.93
C ILE A 124 -35.43 12.92 -2.24
N ALA A 125 -35.70 11.61 -2.33
CA ALA A 125 -35.52 10.84 -3.56
C ALA A 125 -36.31 11.40 -4.77
N ARG A 126 -37.60 11.74 -4.57
CA ARG A 126 -38.45 12.35 -5.61
C ARG A 126 -37.92 13.70 -6.07
N LEU A 127 -37.54 14.55 -5.13
CA LEU A 127 -37.03 15.90 -5.42
C LEU A 127 -35.75 15.82 -6.26
N LEU A 128 -34.75 15.08 -5.77
CA LEU A 128 -33.47 14.96 -6.46
C LEU A 128 -33.63 14.31 -7.84
N THR A 129 -34.50 13.29 -7.96
CA THR A 129 -34.77 12.65 -9.25
C THR A 129 -35.49 13.58 -10.23
N LYS A 130 -36.42 14.44 -9.76
CA LYS A 130 -37.00 15.50 -10.60
C LYS A 130 -35.93 16.46 -11.12
N ILE A 131 -34.99 16.87 -10.27
CA ILE A 131 -33.87 17.73 -10.68
C ILE A 131 -32.99 17.00 -11.71
N CYS A 132 -32.72 15.71 -11.53
CA CYS A 132 -31.98 14.92 -12.53
C CYS A 132 -32.67 14.92 -13.90
N LEU A 133 -34.00 14.70 -13.95
CA LEU A 133 -34.76 14.72 -15.20
C LEU A 133 -34.66 16.08 -15.93
N TYR A 134 -34.64 17.18 -15.17
CA TYR A 134 -34.38 18.51 -15.74
C TYR A 134 -32.95 18.67 -16.23
N ALA A 135 -31.96 18.13 -15.50
CA ALA A 135 -30.55 18.20 -15.87
C ALA A 135 -30.20 17.35 -17.11
N CYS A 136 -30.82 16.18 -17.27
CA CYS A 136 -30.56 15.22 -18.36
C CYS A 136 -31.24 15.56 -19.70
N LYS A 137 -32.09 16.60 -19.79
CA LYS A 137 -32.85 16.97 -21.02
C LYS A 137 -33.51 15.76 -21.69
N ASP A 138 -33.36 15.53 -23.00
CA ASP A 138 -33.96 14.42 -23.77
C ASP A 138 -33.07 13.17 -23.84
N ASP A 139 -32.07 13.05 -22.96
CA ASP A 139 -31.23 11.86 -22.91
C ASP A 139 -32.05 10.64 -22.48
N LYS A 140 -31.77 9.50 -23.11
CA LYS A 140 -32.39 8.21 -22.78
C LYS A 140 -31.80 7.62 -21.50
N ASP A 141 -30.54 7.96 -21.20
CA ASP A 141 -29.86 7.60 -19.96
C ASP A 141 -29.96 8.75 -18.95
N CYS A 142 -30.62 8.49 -17.83
CA CYS A 142 -30.90 9.46 -16.77
C CYS A 142 -30.31 9.00 -15.44
N LEU A 143 -30.14 9.93 -14.51
CA LEU A 143 -29.79 9.61 -13.13
C LEU A 143 -31.06 9.61 -12.26
N ALA A 144 -31.22 8.65 -11.35
CA ALA A 144 -32.28 8.67 -10.35
C ALA A 144 -31.77 8.32 -8.96
N PHE A 145 -32.45 8.81 -7.92
CA PHE A 145 -32.16 8.52 -6.53
C PHE A 145 -33.09 7.44 -5.98
N TYR A 146 -32.51 6.35 -5.52
CA TYR A 146 -33.21 5.17 -5.02
C TYR A 146 -33.16 5.13 -3.50
N ASN A 147 -34.30 4.84 -2.86
CA ASN A 147 -34.37 4.62 -1.42
C ASN A 147 -33.83 3.22 -1.08
N THR A 148 -32.65 3.16 -0.47
CA THR A 148 -31.97 1.93 -0.05
C THR A 148 -32.25 1.57 1.41
N ALA A 149 -32.59 2.55 2.24
CA ALA A 149 -32.91 2.34 3.65
C ALA A 149 -34.10 1.39 3.86
N ASN A 150 -35.19 1.57 3.10
CA ASN A 150 -36.46 0.86 3.30
C ASN A 150 -36.65 -0.38 2.41
N THR A 151 -35.84 -0.54 1.37
CA THR A 151 -36.04 -1.58 0.34
C THR A 151 -35.19 -2.81 0.55
N GLY A 152 -34.17 -2.75 1.42
CA GLY A 152 -33.20 -3.82 1.60
C GLY A 152 -32.26 -3.98 0.40
N CYS A 153 -32.27 -3.05 -0.56
CA CYS A 153 -31.25 -2.97 -1.60
C CYS A 153 -29.86 -2.85 -0.95
N LEU A 154 -28.82 -3.37 -1.62
CA LEU A 154 -27.46 -3.56 -1.09
C LEU A 154 -27.26 -4.63 0.01
N SER A 155 -28.32 -5.23 0.56
CA SER A 155 -28.18 -6.21 1.68
C SER A 155 -27.58 -7.56 1.31
N ASN A 156 -27.66 -7.96 0.03
CA ASN A 156 -27.19 -9.26 -0.45
C ASN A 156 -25.75 -9.23 -1.02
N SER A 157 -25.19 -8.06 -1.26
CA SER A 157 -23.81 -7.85 -1.72
C SER A 157 -22.94 -7.52 -0.51
N LYS A 158 -22.66 -8.51 0.33
CA LYS A 158 -21.77 -8.31 1.49
C LYS A 158 -20.33 -8.22 1.00
N PHE A 159 -19.72 -7.04 1.13
CA PHE A 159 -18.27 -6.90 1.17
C PHE A 159 -17.86 -6.49 2.58
N GLU A 160 -16.72 -6.99 3.05
CA GLU A 160 -16.24 -6.84 4.43
C GLU A 160 -16.15 -5.36 4.83
N GLY A 161 -16.83 -4.98 5.92
CA GLY A 161 -16.85 -3.62 6.48
C GLY A 161 -18.04 -2.74 6.07
N SER A 162 -19.02 -3.28 5.32
CA SER A 162 -20.24 -2.57 4.88
C SER A 162 -21.44 -2.73 5.82
N ASP A 163 -21.22 -2.80 7.14
CA ASP A 163 -22.31 -2.99 8.12
C ASP A 163 -23.35 -1.87 8.12
N LEU A 164 -22.99 -0.71 7.55
CA LEU A 164 -23.83 0.45 7.34
C LEU A 164 -23.93 0.78 5.85
N ARG A 165 -25.04 1.41 5.45
CA ARG A 165 -25.36 1.72 4.05
C ARG A 165 -25.90 3.14 3.90
N PRO A 166 -25.78 3.77 2.72
CA PRO A 166 -26.44 5.04 2.46
C PRO A 166 -27.97 4.90 2.55
N ASP A 167 -28.64 6.02 2.87
CA ASP A 167 -30.10 6.07 2.91
C ASP A 167 -30.70 6.15 1.50
N LEU A 168 -30.06 6.96 0.63
CA LEU A 168 -30.36 7.02 -0.80
C LEU A 168 -29.09 6.86 -1.64
N ILE A 169 -29.24 6.29 -2.83
CA ILE A 169 -28.17 6.16 -3.83
C ILE A 169 -28.61 6.70 -5.17
N ALA A 170 -27.75 7.50 -5.81
CA ALA A 170 -27.91 7.87 -7.19
C ALA A 170 -27.32 6.78 -8.10
N LYS A 171 -28.10 6.37 -9.11
CA LYS A 171 -27.70 5.36 -10.10
C LYS A 171 -28.21 5.77 -11.49
N ARG A 172 -27.44 5.44 -12.53
CA ARG A 172 -27.86 5.56 -13.93
C ARG A 172 -29.01 4.59 -14.24
N THR A 173 -30.03 5.07 -14.94
CA THR A 173 -31.28 4.36 -15.21
C THR A 173 -32.00 4.92 -16.43
N THR A 174 -33.05 4.23 -16.87
CA THR A 174 -33.90 4.70 -17.96
C THR A 174 -34.67 5.94 -17.55
N ARG A 175 -34.97 6.81 -18.52
CA ARG A 175 -35.82 7.98 -18.30
C ARG A 175 -37.19 7.58 -17.74
N GLU A 176 -37.80 6.51 -18.24
CA GLU A 176 -39.11 6.07 -17.77
C GLU A 176 -39.09 5.72 -16.27
N ASP A 177 -38.06 5.00 -15.81
CA ASP A 177 -37.94 4.63 -14.39
C ASP A 177 -37.62 5.84 -13.50
N ALA A 178 -36.79 6.77 -13.98
CA ALA A 178 -36.58 8.05 -13.28
C ALA A 178 -37.90 8.83 -13.15
N GLN A 179 -38.77 8.81 -14.17
CA GLN A 179 -40.07 9.47 -14.15
C GLN A 179 -41.04 8.85 -13.15
N LYS A 180 -41.08 7.50 -13.06
CA LYS A 180 -41.85 6.80 -12.02
C LYS A 180 -41.41 7.24 -10.62
N ILE A 181 -40.10 7.24 -10.37
CA ILE A 181 -39.54 7.67 -9.07
C ILE A 181 -39.90 9.13 -8.79
N ALA A 182 -39.74 10.04 -9.77
CA ALA A 182 -40.10 11.46 -9.63
C ALA A 182 -41.59 11.66 -9.31
N ASN A 183 -42.47 10.86 -9.90
CA ASN A 183 -43.91 10.89 -9.65
C ASN A 183 -44.28 10.31 -8.27
N GLY A 184 -43.37 9.57 -7.64
CA GLY A 184 -43.53 8.98 -6.31
C GLY A 184 -43.93 7.51 -6.32
N GLU A 185 -43.82 6.86 -7.48
CA GLU A 185 -43.99 5.42 -7.61
C GLU A 185 -42.78 4.67 -7.05
N ARG A 186 -43.02 3.45 -6.57
CA ARG A 186 -41.94 2.59 -6.04
C ARG A 186 -41.24 1.90 -7.20
N SER A 187 -39.92 2.05 -7.28
CA SER A 187 -39.11 1.25 -8.19
C SER A 187 -38.81 -0.12 -7.59
N GLU A 188 -38.94 -1.17 -8.40
CA GLU A 188 -38.54 -2.54 -8.06
C GLU A 188 -37.08 -2.85 -8.43
N SER A 189 -36.39 -1.89 -9.06
CA SER A 189 -35.02 -2.07 -9.54
C SER A 189 -34.07 -2.30 -8.36
N LYS A 190 -33.30 -3.39 -8.45
CA LYS A 190 -32.21 -3.65 -7.49
C LYS A 190 -31.09 -2.64 -7.72
N VAL A 191 -30.49 -2.20 -6.62
CA VAL A 191 -29.29 -1.34 -6.60
C VAL A 191 -28.12 -2.18 -6.11
N PHE A 192 -27.03 -2.15 -6.87
CA PHE A 192 -25.75 -2.74 -6.51
C PHE A 192 -24.72 -1.64 -6.25
N TRP A 193 -23.73 -1.91 -5.38
CA TRP A 193 -22.76 -0.89 -5.02
C TRP A 193 -21.92 -0.39 -6.21
N HIS A 194 -21.59 -1.27 -7.17
CA HIS A 194 -20.84 -0.90 -8.37
C HIS A 194 -21.58 0.09 -9.29
N GLU A 195 -22.86 0.35 -9.03
CA GLU A 195 -23.70 1.29 -9.79
C GLU A 195 -23.84 2.66 -9.09
N THR A 196 -23.17 2.85 -7.95
CA THR A 196 -23.34 4.04 -7.10
C THR A 196 -22.63 5.25 -7.69
N GLU A 197 -23.38 6.21 -8.22
CA GLU A 197 -22.86 7.49 -8.73
C GLU A 197 -22.70 8.56 -7.64
N SER A 198 -23.59 8.53 -6.66
CA SER A 198 -23.59 9.42 -5.50
C SER A 198 -24.43 8.80 -4.38
N ALA A 199 -24.28 9.29 -3.16
CA ALA A 199 -25.08 8.86 -2.02
C ALA A 199 -25.59 10.04 -1.20
N VAL A 200 -26.75 9.83 -0.57
CA VAL A 200 -27.38 10.79 0.33
C VAL A 200 -27.58 10.15 1.70
N GLU A 201 -27.10 10.84 2.71
CA GLU A 201 -27.34 10.54 4.11
C GLU A 201 -28.42 11.48 4.64
N VAL A 202 -29.46 10.94 5.26
CA VAL A 202 -30.57 11.74 5.77
C VAL A 202 -30.69 11.53 7.27
N LYS A 203 -30.70 12.63 8.02
CA LYS A 203 -30.90 12.61 9.47
C LYS A 203 -32.06 13.49 9.86
N ALA A 204 -32.76 13.14 10.93
CA ALA A 204 -33.86 13.98 11.42
C ALA A 204 -33.33 15.33 11.92
N LYS A 205 -32.21 15.28 12.67
CA LYS A 205 -31.42 16.44 13.13
C LYS A 205 -29.96 16.03 13.29
N PHE A 206 -29.04 16.75 12.66
CA PHE A 206 -27.62 16.42 12.75
C PHE A 206 -27.04 16.55 14.15
N GLU A 207 -27.61 17.41 15.00
CA GLU A 207 -27.18 17.60 16.40
C GLU A 207 -27.37 16.33 17.24
N SER A 208 -28.33 15.48 16.85
CA SER A 208 -28.62 14.25 17.58
C SER A 208 -27.69 13.10 17.18
N ILE A 209 -27.44 12.95 15.88
CA ILE A 209 -26.57 11.93 15.30
C ILE A 209 -25.84 12.58 14.12
N PRO A 210 -24.52 12.83 14.24
CA PRO A 210 -23.76 13.38 13.14
C PRO A 210 -23.81 12.43 11.92
N PRO A 211 -24.07 12.96 10.71
CA PRO A 211 -24.13 12.13 9.50
C PRO A 211 -22.79 11.45 9.22
N SER A 212 -21.68 12.03 9.69
CA SER A 212 -20.33 11.49 9.55
C SER A 212 -20.15 10.09 10.13
N VAL A 213 -20.95 9.68 11.13
CA VAL A 213 -20.87 8.35 11.73
C VAL A 213 -21.22 7.26 10.71
N GLN A 214 -22.31 7.46 9.97
CA GLN A 214 -22.78 6.51 8.96
C GLN A 214 -22.04 6.74 7.63
N THR A 215 -21.94 8.00 7.19
CA THR A 215 -21.26 8.35 5.94
C THR A 215 -19.79 7.94 5.92
N GLY A 216 -19.06 8.10 7.02
CA GLY A 216 -17.65 7.68 7.11
C GLY A 216 -17.44 6.19 6.92
N SER A 217 -18.41 5.35 7.34
CA SER A 217 -18.28 3.90 7.29
C SER A 217 -18.30 3.35 5.86
N TYR A 218 -19.30 3.73 5.04
CA TYR A 218 -19.41 3.24 3.67
C TYR A 218 -18.48 3.98 2.71
N ILE A 219 -18.20 5.27 2.91
CA ILE A 219 -17.22 6.00 2.09
C ILE A 219 -15.86 5.32 2.16
N HIS A 220 -15.46 4.86 3.34
CA HIS A 220 -14.16 4.24 3.53
C HIS A 220 -14.03 2.88 2.81
N VAL A 221 -15.13 2.16 2.57
CA VAL A 221 -15.09 0.85 1.91
C VAL A 221 -15.57 0.87 0.46
N LEU A 222 -16.24 1.94 0.01
CA LEU A 222 -16.83 2.04 -1.33
C LEU A 222 -15.82 1.78 -2.46
N PRO A 223 -14.58 2.30 -2.42
CA PRO A 223 -13.54 1.94 -3.39
C PRO A 223 -13.31 0.45 -3.61
N ARG A 224 -13.57 -0.39 -2.58
CA ARG A 224 -13.42 -1.83 -2.69
C ARG A 224 -14.46 -2.44 -3.64
N ALA A 225 -15.63 -1.82 -3.74
CA ALA A 225 -16.70 -2.26 -4.64
C ALA A 225 -16.61 -1.61 -6.03
N ILE A 226 -15.86 -0.51 -6.14
CA ILE A 226 -15.76 0.31 -7.35
C ILE A 226 -14.29 0.65 -7.64
N PRO A 227 -13.51 -0.27 -8.25
CA PRO A 227 -12.14 -0.01 -8.69
C PRO A 227 -11.97 1.21 -9.60
N SER A 228 -13.01 1.57 -10.35
CA SER A 228 -13.03 2.76 -11.20
C SER A 228 -13.26 4.06 -10.43
N LEU A 229 -13.57 4.05 -9.13
CA LEU A 229 -13.89 5.24 -8.35
C LEU A 229 -12.66 6.14 -8.17
N ALA A 230 -12.71 7.33 -8.77
CA ALA A 230 -11.68 8.37 -8.62
C ALA A 230 -12.03 9.38 -7.53
N GLY A 231 -13.31 9.70 -7.43
CA GLY A 231 -13.86 10.62 -6.44
C GLY A 231 -15.38 10.58 -6.50
N ILE A 232 -16.04 11.17 -5.52
CA ILE A 232 -17.50 11.11 -5.42
C ILE A 232 -18.03 12.22 -4.54
N LEU A 233 -19.12 12.83 -5.04
CA LEU A 233 -19.92 13.82 -4.33
C LEU A 233 -21.01 13.11 -3.52
N TYR A 234 -21.19 13.57 -2.28
CA TYR A 234 -22.25 13.11 -1.39
C TYR A 234 -23.00 14.29 -0.81
N LEU A 235 -24.23 13.99 -0.39
CA LEU A 235 -25.11 14.95 0.27
C LEU A 235 -25.47 14.43 1.65
N ALA A 236 -25.27 15.23 2.69
CA ALA A 236 -25.91 14.98 3.98
C ALA A 236 -27.07 15.97 4.12
N TRP A 237 -28.25 15.47 4.46
CA TRP A 237 -29.49 16.24 4.51
C TRP A 237 -30.17 16.12 5.88
N ASP A 238 -30.59 17.25 6.47
CA ASP A 238 -31.51 17.23 7.61
C ASP A 238 -32.78 18.07 7.36
N ALA A 239 -33.58 18.33 8.41
CA ALA A 239 -34.82 19.08 8.25
C ALA A 239 -34.64 20.57 7.89
N GLN A 240 -33.47 21.16 8.13
CA GLN A 240 -33.22 22.60 8.07
C GLN A 240 -32.15 23.01 7.06
N PHE A 241 -31.13 22.16 6.86
CA PHE A 241 -30.03 22.45 5.97
C PHE A 241 -29.40 21.17 5.41
N PHE A 242 -28.42 21.35 4.53
CA PHE A 242 -27.60 20.26 4.00
C PHE A 242 -26.12 20.62 3.92
N TYR A 243 -25.28 19.58 3.82
CA TYR A 243 -23.87 19.67 3.49
C TYR A 243 -23.57 18.92 2.20
N ILE A 244 -22.63 19.44 1.43
CA ILE A 244 -22.00 18.69 0.34
C ILE A 244 -20.65 18.18 0.83
N TYR A 245 -20.37 16.92 0.54
CA TYR A 245 -19.07 16.31 0.75
C TYR A 245 -18.46 15.93 -0.59
N TRP A 246 -17.14 16.11 -0.70
CA TRP A 246 -16.34 15.48 -1.74
C TRP A 246 -15.36 14.52 -1.06
N SER A 247 -15.29 13.29 -1.55
CA SER A 247 -14.27 12.33 -1.16
C SER A 247 -13.51 11.84 -2.37
N ASP A 248 -12.19 11.89 -2.29
CA ASP A 248 -11.26 11.23 -3.21
C ASP A 248 -10.07 10.65 -2.41
N THR A 249 -9.00 10.25 -3.08
CA THR A 249 -7.83 9.68 -2.38
C THR A 249 -7.03 10.67 -1.54
N SER A 250 -7.22 11.97 -1.73
CA SER A 250 -6.61 13.03 -0.92
C SER A 250 -7.32 13.22 0.42
N GLY A 251 -8.59 12.83 0.52
CA GLY A 251 -9.36 12.87 1.76
C GLY A 251 -10.82 13.22 1.53
N ILE A 252 -11.45 13.74 2.58
CA ILE A 252 -12.84 14.20 2.57
C ILE A 252 -12.85 15.70 2.86
N VAL A 253 -13.54 16.48 2.02
CA VAL A 253 -13.84 17.89 2.27
C VAL A 253 -15.35 18.08 2.41
N ARG A 254 -15.75 19.02 3.27
CA ARG A 254 -17.14 19.35 3.57
C ARG A 254 -17.38 20.82 3.28
N SER A 255 -18.54 21.15 2.72
CA SER A 255 -19.00 22.53 2.58
C SER A 255 -19.40 23.17 3.92
N HIS A 256 -19.71 24.46 3.90
CA HIS A 256 -20.51 25.09 4.95
C HIS A 256 -21.96 24.59 4.90
N ARG A 257 -22.77 25.00 5.89
CA ARG A 257 -24.20 24.69 5.97
C ARG A 257 -24.99 25.48 4.92
N TYR A 258 -25.82 24.80 4.16
CA TYR A 258 -26.75 25.43 3.22
C TYR A 258 -28.18 25.32 3.75
N TYR A 259 -28.73 26.42 4.25
CA TYR A 259 -30.07 26.46 4.84
C TYR A 259 -31.15 26.52 3.77
N PHE A 260 -32.22 25.71 3.90
CA PHE A 260 -33.28 25.66 2.89
C PHE A 260 -34.10 26.94 2.78
N GLU A 261 -34.08 27.78 3.82
CA GLU A 261 -34.71 29.10 3.82
C GLU A 261 -34.00 30.08 2.87
N GLU A 262 -32.72 29.84 2.57
CA GLU A 262 -31.93 30.70 1.70
C GLU A 262 -32.08 30.27 0.22
N GLU A 263 -32.42 31.20 -0.66
CA GLU A 263 -32.59 30.92 -2.09
C GLU A 263 -31.31 30.36 -2.75
N LYS A 264 -30.14 30.88 -2.36
CA LYS A 264 -28.82 30.42 -2.84
C LYS A 264 -28.57 28.93 -2.59
N SER A 265 -29.14 28.36 -1.53
CA SER A 265 -28.97 26.94 -1.19
C SER A 265 -29.63 26.04 -2.23
N TRP A 266 -30.70 26.49 -2.87
CA TRP A 266 -31.38 25.75 -3.93
C TRP A 266 -30.59 25.76 -5.25
N ASP A 267 -29.93 26.88 -5.57
CA ASP A 267 -28.98 26.93 -6.69
C ASP A 267 -27.82 25.95 -6.46
N VAL A 268 -27.28 25.90 -5.24
CA VAL A 268 -26.23 24.95 -4.87
C VAL A 268 -26.71 23.50 -4.99
N LEU A 269 -27.94 23.19 -4.54
CA LEU A 269 -28.50 21.85 -4.67
C LEU A 269 -28.70 21.45 -6.15
N TYR A 270 -29.15 22.39 -6.98
CA TYR A 270 -29.28 22.17 -8.42
C TYR A 270 -27.90 21.87 -9.06
N ARG A 271 -26.89 22.69 -8.75
CA ARG A 271 -25.51 22.50 -9.22
C ARG A 271 -24.91 21.18 -8.75
N TYR A 272 -25.21 20.76 -7.52
CA TYR A 272 -24.83 19.44 -7.01
C TYR A 272 -25.35 18.33 -7.93
N VAL A 273 -26.67 18.30 -8.19
CA VAL A 273 -27.27 17.27 -9.05
C VAL A 273 -26.70 17.34 -10.47
N CYS A 274 -26.59 18.54 -11.05
CA CYS A 274 -25.97 18.72 -12.37
C CYS A 274 -24.53 18.20 -12.42
N THR A 275 -23.76 18.37 -11.34
CA THR A 275 -22.38 17.87 -11.25
C THR A 275 -22.32 16.35 -11.08
N VAL A 276 -23.27 15.74 -10.36
CA VAL A 276 -23.35 14.26 -10.30
C VAL A 276 -23.70 13.69 -11.67
N VAL A 277 -24.61 14.33 -12.42
CA VAL A 277 -24.97 13.91 -13.78
C VAL A 277 -23.81 14.14 -14.75
N ASN A 278 -23.13 15.28 -14.66
CA ASN A 278 -22.02 15.68 -15.52
C ASN A 278 -20.85 16.17 -14.64
N PRO A 279 -19.93 15.27 -14.26
CA PRO A 279 -18.79 15.62 -13.41
C PRO A 279 -17.96 16.78 -13.95
N LEU A 280 -17.52 17.67 -13.05
CA LEU A 280 -16.59 18.74 -13.42
C LEU A 280 -15.26 18.14 -13.84
N THR A 281 -14.57 18.81 -14.77
CA THR A 281 -13.28 18.35 -15.28
C THR A 281 -12.24 18.17 -14.18
N ASP A 282 -12.22 19.07 -13.17
CA ASP A 282 -11.31 19.01 -12.01
C ASP A 282 -11.80 18.09 -10.87
N LEU A 283 -13.01 17.52 -10.99
CA LEU A 283 -13.58 16.56 -10.03
C LEU A 283 -13.89 15.23 -10.73
N PRO A 284 -12.88 14.49 -11.19
CA PRO A 284 -13.12 13.22 -11.87
C PRO A 284 -13.75 12.21 -10.90
N THR A 285 -14.88 11.64 -11.29
CA THR A 285 -15.58 10.65 -10.46
C THR A 285 -15.21 9.22 -10.80
N ARG A 286 -14.76 8.98 -12.04
CA ARG A 286 -14.45 7.65 -12.57
C ARG A 286 -13.14 7.63 -13.33
N ASP A 287 -12.52 6.46 -13.32
CA ASP A 287 -11.56 6.02 -14.31
C ASP A 287 -12.30 5.70 -15.61
N PRO A 288 -12.09 6.49 -16.68
CA PRO A 288 -12.79 6.31 -17.96
C PRO A 288 -12.33 5.06 -18.72
N THR A 289 -11.21 4.47 -18.32
CA THR A 289 -10.64 3.28 -18.98
C THR A 289 -11.23 1.98 -18.46
N MET A 290 -12.03 2.04 -17.39
CA MET A 290 -12.65 0.88 -16.77
C MET A 290 -14.16 0.88 -16.99
N SER A 291 -14.68 -0.21 -17.56
CA SER A 291 -16.11 -0.48 -17.63
C SER A 291 -16.43 -1.80 -16.97
N ILE A 292 -17.63 -1.91 -16.40
CA ILE A 292 -18.11 -3.12 -15.76
C ILE A 292 -18.85 -3.97 -16.79
N ASN A 293 -18.51 -5.26 -16.87
CA ASN A 293 -19.34 -6.26 -17.52
C ASN A 293 -20.35 -6.72 -16.45
N PRO A 294 -21.66 -6.39 -16.59
CA PRO A 294 -22.62 -6.55 -15.53
C PRO A 294 -22.88 -8.03 -15.23
N ASN A 295 -22.17 -8.56 -14.23
CA ASN A 295 -22.49 -9.80 -13.55
C ASN A 295 -22.78 -9.48 -12.07
N PRO A 296 -24.00 -9.74 -11.57
CA PRO A 296 -24.44 -9.30 -10.25
C PRO A 296 -23.71 -9.96 -9.06
N ILE A 297 -22.94 -11.04 -9.26
CA ILE A 297 -22.32 -11.81 -8.17
C ILE A 297 -20.80 -11.57 -8.09
N SER A 298 -20.12 -11.41 -9.22
CA SER A 298 -18.70 -11.05 -9.28
C SER A 298 -18.48 -10.18 -10.51
N PRO A 299 -18.41 -8.85 -10.35
CA PRO A 299 -18.27 -7.96 -11.50
C PRO A 299 -16.90 -8.18 -12.14
N GLU A 300 -16.93 -8.48 -13.42
CA GLU A 300 -15.74 -8.49 -14.26
C GLU A 300 -15.56 -7.07 -14.84
N TRP A 301 -14.32 -6.61 -14.88
CA TRP A 301 -13.97 -5.28 -15.33
C TRP A 301 -13.24 -5.37 -16.65
N THR A 302 -13.77 -4.69 -17.67
CA THR A 302 -13.05 -4.40 -18.90
C THR A 302 -12.15 -3.19 -18.64
N ILE A 303 -10.85 -3.35 -18.81
CA ILE A 303 -9.83 -2.34 -18.53
C ILE A 303 -9.06 -2.04 -19.81
N ASN A 304 -9.24 -0.85 -20.35
CA ASN A 304 -8.58 -0.40 -21.57
C ASN A 304 -7.27 0.30 -21.24
N CYS A 305 -6.16 -0.42 -21.33
CA CYS A 305 -4.83 0.15 -21.20
C CYS A 305 -4.32 0.64 -22.57
N LYS A 306 -3.24 1.44 -22.60
CA LYS A 306 -2.65 1.97 -23.84
C LYS A 306 -2.40 0.93 -24.93
N GLU A 307 -1.96 -0.27 -24.54
CA GLU A 307 -1.56 -1.31 -25.49
C GLU A 307 -2.66 -2.36 -25.74
N LYS A 308 -3.47 -2.66 -24.72
CA LYS A 308 -4.36 -3.84 -24.68
C LYS A 308 -5.55 -3.61 -23.74
N ALA A 309 -6.68 -4.22 -24.06
CA ALA A 309 -7.82 -4.33 -23.16
C ALA A 309 -7.73 -5.61 -22.32
N TYR A 310 -8.12 -5.58 -21.05
CA TYR A 310 -8.12 -6.74 -20.14
C TYR A 310 -9.51 -6.98 -19.57
N ASN A 311 -9.88 -8.23 -19.39
CA ASN A 311 -11.11 -8.61 -18.69
C ASN A 311 -10.71 -9.25 -17.36
N ALA A 312 -10.86 -8.48 -16.28
CA ALA A 312 -10.22 -8.80 -15.02
C ALA A 312 -11.22 -8.83 -13.86
N VAL A 313 -11.01 -9.80 -12.97
CA VAL A 313 -11.77 -9.93 -11.72
C VAL A 313 -10.94 -9.33 -10.59
N GLN A 314 -11.57 -8.48 -9.78
CA GLN A 314 -10.92 -7.88 -8.63
C GLN A 314 -10.53 -8.95 -7.60
N ARG A 315 -9.27 -8.94 -7.18
CA ARG A 315 -8.72 -9.81 -6.13
C ARG A 315 -8.55 -9.07 -4.81
N TYR A 316 -8.22 -7.78 -4.88
CA TYR A 316 -7.99 -6.95 -3.71
C TYR A 316 -8.41 -5.49 -3.96
N GLY A 317 -8.92 -4.83 -2.92
CA GLY A 317 -9.16 -3.39 -2.88
C GLY A 317 -8.84 -2.85 -1.50
N ALA A 318 -7.94 -1.88 -1.43
CA ALA A 318 -7.71 -1.11 -0.22
C ALA A 318 -8.94 -0.24 0.11
N THR A 319 -9.02 0.21 1.35
CA THR A 319 -10.00 1.23 1.74
C THR A 319 -9.69 2.57 1.09
N ALA A 320 -10.66 3.49 1.16
CA ALA A 320 -10.52 4.84 0.65
C ALA A 320 -9.38 5.61 1.30
N HIS A 321 -8.98 6.68 0.61
CA HIS A 321 -7.94 7.63 1.00
C HIS A 321 -6.53 7.02 0.88
N SER A 322 -5.51 7.86 0.79
CA SER A 322 -4.11 7.48 0.56
C SER A 322 -3.85 6.87 -0.82
N ARG A 323 -3.29 5.66 -0.91
CA ARG A 323 -2.92 5.01 -2.18
C ARG A 323 -4.08 4.26 -2.83
N GLN A 324 -5.09 3.84 -2.07
CA GLN A 324 -6.25 3.10 -2.56
C GLN A 324 -5.87 2.00 -3.57
N THR A 325 -4.90 1.15 -3.22
CA THR A 325 -4.37 0.10 -4.11
C THR A 325 -5.47 -0.91 -4.46
N CYS A 326 -5.61 -1.23 -5.74
CA CYS A 326 -6.51 -2.25 -6.24
C CYS A 326 -5.72 -3.25 -7.11
N VAL A 327 -6.03 -4.54 -6.95
CA VAL A 327 -5.39 -5.61 -7.72
C VAL A 327 -6.48 -6.43 -8.40
N LEU A 328 -6.38 -6.56 -9.73
CA LEU A 328 -7.27 -7.35 -10.57
C LEU A 328 -6.48 -8.42 -11.32
N TRP A 329 -7.15 -9.51 -11.68
CA TRP A 329 -6.56 -10.64 -12.39
C TRP A 329 -7.35 -10.94 -13.66
N ASP A 330 -6.68 -10.92 -14.80
CA ASP A 330 -7.21 -11.42 -16.07
C ASP A 330 -6.80 -12.90 -16.24
N PRO A 331 -7.74 -13.86 -16.13
CA PRO A 331 -7.42 -15.29 -16.22
C PRO A 331 -7.07 -15.75 -17.64
N VAL A 332 -7.53 -15.05 -18.67
CA VAL A 332 -7.31 -15.42 -20.07
C VAL A 332 -5.93 -14.95 -20.53
N LYS A 333 -5.62 -13.67 -20.29
CA LYS A 333 -4.34 -13.06 -20.65
C LYS A 333 -3.24 -13.34 -19.64
N LYS A 334 -3.60 -13.91 -18.49
CA LYS A 334 -2.67 -14.22 -17.39
C LYS A 334 -1.86 -12.99 -17.00
N ARG A 335 -2.56 -11.91 -16.66
CA ARG A 335 -1.97 -10.65 -16.21
C ARG A 335 -2.60 -10.18 -14.91
N VAL A 336 -1.77 -9.64 -14.04
CA VAL A 336 -2.19 -8.93 -12.84
C VAL A 336 -2.22 -7.43 -13.16
N ILE A 337 -3.33 -6.76 -12.91
CA ILE A 337 -3.47 -5.31 -13.08
C ILE A 337 -3.45 -4.70 -11.68
N LYS A 338 -2.42 -3.90 -11.38
CA LYS A 338 -2.28 -3.16 -10.12
C LYS A 338 -2.55 -1.68 -10.38
N ASP A 339 -3.61 -1.16 -9.79
CA ASP A 339 -3.92 0.27 -9.77
C ASP A 339 -3.58 0.86 -8.40
N HIS A 340 -3.01 2.07 -8.37
CA HIS A 340 -2.84 2.83 -7.14
C HIS A 340 -2.78 4.34 -7.41
N TRP A 341 -2.99 5.14 -6.35
CA TRP A 341 -2.93 6.60 -6.39
C TRP A 341 -1.58 7.09 -5.84
N CYS A 342 -0.68 7.44 -6.75
CA CYS A 342 0.67 7.87 -6.44
C CYS A 342 0.67 9.37 -6.07
N ASP A 343 1.42 9.71 -5.03
CA ASP A 343 1.62 11.10 -4.59
C ASP A 343 2.60 11.80 -5.55
N ASP A 344 2.21 12.94 -6.11
CA ASP A 344 3.01 13.66 -7.09
C ASP A 344 4.32 14.21 -6.50
N ASP A 345 4.39 14.40 -5.17
CA ASP A 345 5.59 14.87 -4.48
C ASP A 345 6.60 13.72 -4.19
N ARG A 346 6.28 12.47 -4.55
CA ARG A 346 7.21 11.34 -4.40
C ARG A 346 8.38 11.44 -5.37
N ARG A 347 9.59 11.29 -4.83
CA ARG A 347 10.83 11.25 -5.61
C ARG A 347 10.90 10.03 -6.54
N TYR A 348 10.50 8.85 -6.06
CA TYR A 348 10.54 7.60 -6.83
C TYR A 348 9.12 7.12 -7.15
N ARG A 349 8.89 6.77 -8.42
CA ARG A 349 7.64 6.17 -8.90
C ARG A 349 7.85 4.67 -9.09
N GLU A 350 6.91 3.86 -8.61
CA GLU A 350 6.98 2.40 -8.74
C GLU A 350 7.15 1.94 -10.18
N SER A 351 6.45 2.58 -11.13
CA SER A 351 6.55 2.28 -12.56
C SER A 351 7.99 2.35 -13.07
N ASN A 352 8.73 3.39 -12.71
CA ASN A 352 10.13 3.53 -13.11
C ASN A 352 11.01 2.45 -12.47
N ILE A 353 10.75 2.10 -11.21
CA ILE A 353 11.49 1.06 -10.51
C ILE A 353 11.22 -0.31 -11.13
N LEU A 354 9.95 -0.64 -11.41
CA LEU A 354 9.56 -1.90 -12.04
C LEU A 354 10.20 -2.08 -13.41
N GLU A 355 10.22 -1.04 -14.25
CA GLU A 355 10.93 -1.09 -15.54
C GLU A 355 12.44 -1.27 -15.35
N LYS A 356 13.05 -0.62 -14.33
CA LYS A 356 14.48 -0.76 -14.03
C LYS A 356 14.87 -2.19 -13.62
N ILE A 357 14.02 -2.86 -12.84
CA ILE A 357 14.26 -4.22 -12.33
C ILE A 357 13.66 -5.32 -13.20
N LYS A 358 13.07 -4.98 -14.35
CA LYS A 358 12.58 -5.95 -15.33
C LYS A 358 13.69 -6.93 -15.74
N GLY A 359 13.34 -8.21 -15.86
CA GLY A 359 14.26 -9.31 -16.15
C GLY A 359 14.95 -9.89 -14.91
N VAL A 360 15.00 -9.17 -13.78
CA VAL A 360 15.68 -9.66 -12.58
C VAL A 360 14.90 -10.82 -11.96
N PRO A 361 15.50 -12.00 -11.75
CA PRO A 361 14.83 -13.07 -11.02
C PRO A 361 14.73 -12.75 -9.52
N GLY A 362 13.75 -13.34 -8.84
CA GLY A 362 13.40 -13.15 -7.44
C GLY A 362 12.46 -11.96 -7.21
N VAL A 363 11.96 -11.32 -8.27
CA VAL A 363 11.05 -10.17 -8.20
C VAL A 363 9.90 -10.27 -9.21
N SER A 364 8.79 -9.57 -8.93
CA SER A 364 7.67 -9.47 -9.87
C SER A 364 8.08 -8.82 -11.18
N GLN A 365 7.64 -9.42 -12.29
CA GLN A 365 7.94 -8.95 -13.63
C GLN A 365 6.83 -8.03 -14.15
N VAL A 366 7.21 -6.92 -14.75
CA VAL A 366 6.30 -5.94 -15.35
C VAL A 366 6.18 -6.16 -16.86
N ASP A 367 4.96 -6.07 -17.39
CA ASP A 367 4.71 -5.98 -18.83
C ASP A 367 4.96 -4.54 -19.26
N PHE A 368 4.14 -3.63 -18.71
CA PHE A 368 4.28 -2.18 -18.82
C PHE A 368 3.59 -1.49 -17.64
N SER A 369 3.91 -0.22 -17.45
CA SER A 369 3.19 0.70 -16.56
C SER A 369 2.70 1.94 -17.30
N GLU A 370 1.59 2.51 -16.83
CA GLU A 370 1.03 3.73 -17.39
C GLU A 370 0.43 4.64 -16.32
N VAL A 371 0.40 5.93 -16.64
CA VAL A 371 -0.46 6.89 -15.95
C VAL A 371 -1.83 6.86 -16.61
N VAL A 372 -2.88 6.65 -15.82
CA VAL A 372 -4.26 6.64 -16.33
C VAL A 372 -4.62 8.05 -16.77
N LYS A 373 -5.20 8.17 -17.97
CA LYS A 373 -5.59 9.47 -18.56
C LYS A 373 -7.09 9.71 -18.43
N ARG A 374 -7.45 10.99 -18.41
CA ARG A 374 -8.84 11.46 -18.58
C ARG A 374 -9.26 11.35 -20.04
N PRO A 375 -10.58 11.37 -20.35
CA PRO A 375 -11.06 11.42 -21.72
C PRO A 375 -10.57 12.68 -22.45
N ASP A 376 -10.62 12.65 -23.79
CA ASP A 376 -10.41 13.81 -24.67
C ASP A 376 -9.10 14.58 -24.42
N ASP A 377 -8.02 13.85 -24.08
CA ASP A 377 -6.69 14.40 -23.77
C ASP A 377 -6.69 15.49 -22.67
N LEU A 378 -7.67 15.45 -21.76
CA LEU A 378 -7.72 16.32 -20.59
C LEU A 378 -6.56 16.06 -19.60
N GLY A 379 -5.56 15.25 -19.92
CA GLY A 379 -4.39 14.97 -19.10
C GLY A 379 -4.56 13.79 -18.17
N GLU A 380 -3.73 13.72 -17.14
CA GLU A 380 -3.69 12.61 -16.18
C GLU A 380 -4.92 12.59 -15.26
N LEU A 381 -5.38 11.39 -14.91
CA LEU A 381 -6.40 11.18 -13.90
C LEU A 381 -5.80 11.42 -12.51
N ALA A 382 -6.13 12.55 -11.92
CA ALA A 382 -5.59 12.98 -10.64
C ALA A 382 -6.68 13.56 -9.72
N THR A 383 -6.37 13.67 -8.43
CA THR A 383 -7.20 14.39 -7.46
C THR A 383 -7.26 15.88 -7.81
N SER A 384 -8.34 16.53 -7.38
CA SER A 384 -8.59 17.94 -7.68
C SER A 384 -7.46 18.85 -7.20
N LYS A 385 -7.10 19.82 -8.04
CA LYS A 385 -6.09 20.81 -7.69
C LYS A 385 -6.55 21.82 -6.64
N LEU A 386 -7.88 21.96 -6.46
CA LEU A 386 -8.46 22.93 -5.54
C LEU A 386 -8.28 22.54 -4.07
N HIS A 387 -8.31 21.24 -3.75
CA HIS A 387 -8.12 20.74 -2.39
C HIS A 387 -6.90 19.84 -2.20
N SER A 388 -6.11 19.60 -3.26
CA SER A 388 -4.84 18.87 -3.17
C SER A 388 -3.75 19.47 -4.05
N GLY A 389 -2.48 19.19 -3.74
CA GLY A 389 -1.34 19.71 -4.49
C GLY A 389 -0.95 21.13 -4.11
N ARG A 390 -0.06 21.74 -4.92
CA ARG A 390 0.56 23.05 -4.64
C ARG A 390 -0.42 24.22 -4.58
N GLU A 391 -1.52 24.12 -5.32
CA GLU A 391 -2.57 25.15 -5.39
C GLU A 391 -3.54 25.07 -4.19
N SER A 392 -3.52 23.97 -3.44
CA SER A 392 -4.40 23.77 -2.29
C SER A 392 -3.94 24.61 -1.08
N THR A 393 -4.88 25.36 -0.51
CA THR A 393 -4.71 26.04 0.77
C THR A 393 -4.95 25.12 1.96
N LEU A 394 -5.53 23.93 1.73
CA LEU A 394 -5.86 22.99 2.79
C LEU A 394 -4.60 22.32 3.36
N LYS A 395 -4.56 22.27 4.69
CA LYS A 395 -3.51 21.58 5.43
C LYS A 395 -4.12 20.57 6.38
N VAL A 396 -3.58 19.37 6.39
CA VAL A 396 -3.89 18.32 7.37
C VAL A 396 -2.69 18.17 8.30
N SER A 397 -2.90 18.41 9.59
CA SER A 397 -1.83 18.41 10.60
C SER A 397 -0.65 19.33 10.22
N GLY A 398 -0.96 20.52 9.71
CA GLY A 398 0.04 21.51 9.28
C GLY A 398 0.73 21.21 7.95
N ARG A 399 0.48 20.06 7.33
CA ARG A 399 1.06 19.68 6.02
C ARG A 399 0.05 19.86 4.90
N ARG A 400 0.52 20.32 3.74
CA ARG A 400 -0.28 20.41 2.52
C ARG A 400 -0.83 19.04 2.14
N VAL A 401 -2.07 19.01 1.65
CA VAL A 401 -2.66 17.79 1.11
C VAL A 401 -1.99 17.48 -0.24
N PRO A 402 -1.35 16.31 -0.41
CA PRO A 402 -0.64 16.00 -1.66
C PRO A 402 -1.63 15.73 -2.79
N ARG A 403 -1.28 16.18 -4.01
CA ARG A 403 -2.00 15.78 -5.22
C ARG A 403 -1.61 14.35 -5.56
N ARG A 404 -2.59 13.54 -5.96
CA ARG A 404 -2.36 12.15 -6.31
C ARG A 404 -2.82 11.87 -7.73
N THR A 405 -2.04 11.06 -8.44
CA THR A 405 -2.30 10.65 -9.81
C THR A 405 -2.45 9.14 -9.88
N LYS A 406 -3.46 8.64 -10.60
CA LYS A 406 -3.71 7.20 -10.74
C LYS A 406 -2.67 6.56 -11.67
N GLN A 407 -1.91 5.61 -11.13
CA GLN A 407 -0.95 4.77 -11.84
C GLN A 407 -1.53 3.37 -12.01
N ARG A 408 -1.20 2.75 -13.14
CA ARG A 408 -1.54 1.36 -13.45
C ARG A 408 -0.29 0.61 -13.88
N SER A 409 -0.06 -0.55 -13.28
CA SER A 409 1.00 -1.47 -13.67
C SER A 409 0.38 -2.81 -14.06
N VAL A 410 0.74 -3.29 -15.25
CA VAL A 410 0.36 -4.61 -15.74
C VAL A 410 1.53 -5.55 -15.51
N LEU A 411 1.33 -6.55 -14.65
CA LEU A 411 2.37 -7.48 -14.21
C LEU A 411 2.19 -8.86 -14.83
N LYS A 412 3.33 -9.51 -15.06
CA LYS A 412 3.49 -10.85 -15.63
C LYS A 412 3.73 -11.93 -14.58
N SER A 413 3.83 -11.56 -13.31
CA SER A 413 4.04 -12.48 -12.20
C SER A 413 2.81 -12.59 -11.32
N ARG A 414 2.53 -13.81 -10.85
CA ARG A 414 1.60 -14.07 -9.74
C ARG A 414 2.21 -15.09 -8.78
N GLY A 415 1.57 -15.26 -7.64
CA GLY A 415 1.91 -16.28 -6.65
C GLY A 415 0.92 -16.22 -5.49
N ASP A 416 1.11 -17.09 -4.52
CA ASP A 416 0.33 -17.11 -3.29
C ASP A 416 0.99 -16.22 -2.24
N PRO A 417 0.22 -15.55 -1.36
CA PRO A 417 0.82 -14.79 -0.25
C PRO A 417 1.63 -15.72 0.67
N LEU A 418 2.68 -15.20 1.32
CA LEU A 418 3.49 -15.99 2.25
C LEU A 418 2.63 -16.68 3.32
N SER A 419 1.55 -16.06 3.80
CA SER A 419 0.61 -16.66 4.77
C SER A 419 -0.06 -17.97 4.31
N ALA A 420 -0.04 -18.29 3.01
CA ALA A 420 -0.52 -19.56 2.46
C ALA A 420 0.52 -20.71 2.52
N ARG A 421 1.68 -20.47 3.15
CA ARG A 421 2.72 -21.49 3.38
C ARG A 421 2.16 -22.80 3.93
N LYS A 422 2.72 -23.91 3.46
CA LYS A 422 2.35 -25.29 3.84
C LYS A 422 3.37 -25.97 4.73
N SER A 423 4.58 -25.42 4.86
CA SER A 423 5.64 -26.02 5.67
C SER A 423 6.66 -24.98 6.13
N VAL A 424 7.42 -25.30 7.18
CA VAL A 424 8.55 -24.46 7.62
C VAL A 424 9.60 -24.37 6.52
N ARG A 425 9.90 -25.51 5.88
CA ARG A 425 10.81 -25.55 4.73
C ARG A 425 10.41 -24.55 3.64
N GLN A 426 9.12 -24.45 3.31
CA GLN A 426 8.64 -23.50 2.30
C GLN A 426 8.86 -22.04 2.71
N ILE A 427 8.71 -21.70 3.99
CA ILE A 427 9.06 -20.37 4.51
C ILE A 427 10.55 -20.08 4.27
N LEU A 428 11.44 -21.00 4.68
CA LEU A 428 12.89 -20.80 4.58
C LEU A 428 13.36 -20.65 3.13
N VAL A 429 12.85 -21.51 2.25
CA VAL A 429 13.16 -21.51 0.81
C VAL A 429 12.66 -20.22 0.15
N ALA A 430 11.41 -19.79 0.43
CA ALA A 430 10.88 -18.55 -0.11
C ALA A 430 11.65 -17.31 0.36
N LEU A 431 12.08 -17.28 1.63
CA LEU A 431 12.91 -16.21 2.16
C LEU A 431 14.30 -16.20 1.54
N TYR A 432 14.93 -17.37 1.35
CA TYR A 432 16.23 -17.47 0.67
C TYR A 432 16.17 -16.82 -0.71
N ASP A 433 15.17 -17.21 -1.51
CA ASP A 433 15.00 -16.73 -2.88
C ASP A 433 14.63 -15.24 -2.93
N SER A 434 13.77 -14.78 -2.01
CA SER A 434 13.42 -13.35 -1.93
C SER A 434 14.62 -12.49 -1.53
N ILE A 435 15.49 -12.98 -0.64
CA ILE A 435 16.75 -12.32 -0.27
C ILE A 435 17.71 -12.31 -1.46
N GLN A 436 17.78 -13.40 -2.22
CA GLN A 436 18.59 -13.48 -3.45
C GLN A 436 18.11 -12.44 -4.49
N GLY A 437 16.80 -12.35 -4.75
CA GLY A 437 16.22 -11.34 -5.64
C GLY A 437 16.55 -9.92 -5.18
N HIS A 438 16.38 -9.65 -3.88
CA HIS A 438 16.76 -8.37 -3.27
C HIS A 438 18.26 -8.06 -3.44
N GLN A 439 19.13 -9.05 -3.23
CA GLN A 439 20.58 -8.91 -3.40
C GLN A 439 20.95 -8.48 -4.83
N ILE A 440 20.30 -9.07 -5.83
CA ILE A 440 20.52 -8.73 -7.24
C ILE A 440 20.04 -7.29 -7.51
N CYS A 441 18.87 -6.91 -7.02
CA CYS A 441 18.36 -5.53 -7.15
C CYS A 441 19.31 -4.49 -6.53
N VAL A 442 19.87 -4.77 -5.35
CA VAL A 442 20.83 -3.88 -4.68
C VAL A 442 22.13 -3.76 -5.49
N LYS A 443 22.71 -4.89 -5.90
CA LYS A 443 24.03 -4.89 -6.54
C LYS A 443 24.00 -4.39 -7.97
N LYS A 444 23.03 -4.86 -8.77
CA LYS A 444 22.96 -4.56 -10.20
C LYS A 444 22.13 -3.33 -10.50
N LYS A 445 20.93 -3.27 -9.93
CA LYS A 445 19.95 -2.22 -10.27
C LYS A 445 20.05 -1.02 -9.34
N ARG A 446 20.80 -1.14 -8.24
CA ARG A 446 21.01 -0.09 -7.24
C ARG A 446 19.69 0.37 -6.65
N VAL A 447 18.80 -0.58 -6.34
CA VAL A 447 17.45 -0.36 -5.80
C VAL A 447 17.31 -1.06 -4.45
N LEU A 448 16.81 -0.33 -3.45
CA LEU A 448 16.30 -0.87 -2.18
C LEU A 448 14.79 -1.04 -2.22
N HIS A 449 14.26 -2.04 -1.50
CA HIS A 449 12.82 -2.29 -1.43
C HIS A 449 12.12 -1.40 -0.38
N ARG A 450 12.72 -1.27 0.81
CA ARG A 450 12.27 -0.45 1.96
C ARG A 450 10.92 -0.78 2.60
N ASP A 451 10.23 -1.81 2.12
CA ASP A 451 8.99 -2.31 2.71
C ASP A 451 8.90 -3.83 2.66
N ILE A 452 9.98 -4.51 3.03
CA ILE A 452 9.98 -5.97 3.17
C ILE A 452 9.00 -6.36 4.28
N SER A 453 8.02 -7.18 3.94
CA SER A 453 7.00 -7.69 4.85
C SER A 453 6.45 -9.01 4.34
N ARG A 454 5.77 -9.76 5.22
CA ARG A 454 5.07 -10.99 4.81
C ARG A 454 4.04 -10.79 3.70
N TYR A 455 3.55 -9.56 3.52
CA TYR A 455 2.55 -9.23 2.52
C TYR A 455 3.15 -8.99 1.12
N ASN A 456 4.47 -8.76 1.07
CA ASN A 456 5.22 -8.39 -0.13
C ASN A 456 6.14 -9.52 -0.61
N ILE A 457 5.99 -10.72 -0.04
CA ILE A 457 6.67 -11.95 -0.44
C ILE A 457 5.59 -12.92 -0.93
N LEU A 458 5.73 -13.37 -2.16
CA LEU A 458 4.88 -14.42 -2.74
C LEU A 458 5.64 -15.74 -2.79
N ILE A 459 4.91 -16.84 -2.60
CA ILE A 459 5.37 -18.22 -2.80
C ILE A 459 4.70 -18.82 -4.03
N ASN A 460 5.22 -19.94 -4.50
CA ASN A 460 4.75 -20.62 -5.73
C ASN A 460 4.66 -19.64 -6.92
N PRO A 461 5.74 -18.91 -7.23
CA PRO A 461 5.69 -17.89 -8.27
C PRO A 461 5.44 -18.50 -9.65
N GLU A 462 4.61 -17.83 -10.43
CA GLU A 462 4.40 -18.10 -11.84
C GLU A 462 4.71 -16.84 -12.65
N HIS A 463 5.62 -16.98 -13.63
CA HIS A 463 5.97 -15.94 -14.58
C HIS A 463 5.37 -16.28 -15.95
N PHE A 464 4.66 -15.32 -16.56
CA PHE A 464 4.04 -15.49 -17.87
C PHE A 464 4.81 -14.73 -18.94
N ASP A 465 5.21 -15.41 -20.02
CA ASP A 465 5.89 -14.82 -21.18
C ASP A 465 7.07 -13.91 -20.77
N THR A 466 7.86 -14.38 -19.81
CA THR A 466 9.01 -13.64 -19.27
C THR A 466 10.26 -14.49 -19.35
N GLU A 467 11.29 -13.93 -19.97
CA GLU A 467 12.65 -14.44 -19.89
C GLU A 467 13.31 -13.76 -18.69
N LEU A 468 13.88 -14.56 -17.80
CA LEU A 468 14.60 -14.08 -16.61
C LEU A 468 16.09 -14.08 -16.91
N ASP A 469 16.79 -13.06 -16.40
CA ASP A 469 18.23 -12.95 -16.47
C ASP A 469 18.85 -14.07 -15.63
N ASP A 470 19.33 -15.12 -16.29
CA ASP A 470 19.99 -16.27 -15.66
C ASP A 470 21.48 -16.01 -15.37
N LYS A 471 22.01 -14.84 -15.78
CA LYS A 471 23.41 -14.44 -15.61
C LYS A 471 23.61 -13.09 -14.92
N LEU A 472 24.67 -13.02 -14.14
CA LEU A 472 25.23 -11.82 -13.56
C LEU A 472 26.06 -11.04 -14.60
N ASP A 473 26.36 -9.77 -14.33
CA ASP A 473 27.06 -8.90 -15.29
C ASP A 473 28.52 -9.34 -15.51
N ASP A 474 29.07 -10.07 -14.54
CA ASP A 474 30.38 -10.73 -14.64
C ASP A 474 30.31 -12.10 -15.36
N GLY A 475 29.16 -12.44 -15.91
CA GLY A 475 28.89 -13.68 -16.64
C GLY A 475 28.64 -14.90 -15.75
N SER A 476 28.66 -14.76 -14.42
CA SER A 476 28.37 -15.88 -13.50
C SER A 476 26.88 -16.19 -13.42
N ASP A 477 26.52 -17.46 -13.23
CA ASP A 477 25.11 -17.86 -13.18
C ASP A 477 24.41 -17.31 -11.92
N VAL A 478 23.18 -16.83 -12.08
CA VAL A 478 22.29 -16.54 -10.96
C VAL A 478 21.78 -17.86 -10.39
N LYS A 479 21.97 -18.07 -9.08
CA LYS A 479 21.55 -19.30 -8.40
C LYS A 479 20.51 -19.01 -7.32
N PHE A 480 19.37 -19.67 -7.45
CA PHE A 480 18.33 -19.73 -6.42
C PHE A 480 18.41 -21.06 -5.68
N ILE A 481 17.67 -21.20 -4.58
CA ILE A 481 17.84 -22.33 -3.65
C ILE A 481 17.74 -23.68 -4.35
N ASN A 482 16.84 -23.84 -5.32
CA ASN A 482 16.71 -25.10 -6.08
C ASN A 482 18.01 -25.46 -6.81
N GLN A 483 18.69 -24.50 -7.44
CA GLN A 483 19.97 -24.72 -8.13
C GLN A 483 21.13 -24.91 -7.14
N VAL A 484 21.01 -24.40 -5.92
CA VAL A 484 21.99 -24.64 -4.85
C VAL A 484 21.85 -26.06 -4.30
N LEU A 485 20.61 -26.53 -4.11
CA LEU A 485 20.31 -27.89 -3.64
C LEU A 485 20.60 -28.93 -4.73
N ASP A 486 20.31 -28.60 -5.99
CA ASP A 486 20.59 -29.42 -7.15
C ASP A 486 21.29 -28.60 -8.26
N PRO A 487 22.64 -28.60 -8.27
CA PRO A 487 23.42 -27.88 -9.27
C PRO A 487 23.30 -28.40 -10.71
N SER A 488 22.57 -29.50 -10.94
CA SER A 488 22.28 -29.98 -12.29
C SER A 488 21.16 -29.20 -12.99
N LEU A 489 20.40 -28.40 -12.23
CA LEU A 489 19.34 -27.55 -12.77
C LEU A 489 19.94 -26.35 -13.52
N ASP A 490 19.62 -26.27 -14.81
CA ASP A 490 20.12 -25.24 -15.74
C ASP A 490 19.21 -24.00 -15.81
N ARG A 491 17.97 -24.09 -15.33
CA ARG A 491 16.99 -23.00 -15.36
C ARG A 491 16.79 -22.38 -13.98
N VAL A 492 16.66 -21.06 -13.98
CA VAL A 492 16.18 -20.32 -12.81
C VAL A 492 14.79 -20.81 -12.44
N LYS A 493 14.63 -21.19 -11.18
CA LYS A 493 13.35 -21.58 -10.60
C LYS A 493 13.26 -21.05 -9.17
N GLU A 494 12.62 -19.89 -9.02
CA GLU A 494 12.35 -19.31 -7.72
C GLU A 494 11.17 -20.02 -7.02
N GLU A 495 11.25 -20.09 -5.70
CA GLU A 495 10.16 -20.53 -4.82
C GLU A 495 9.59 -19.35 -4.02
N GLY A 496 10.28 -18.19 -4.05
CA GLY A 496 9.83 -16.94 -3.45
C GLY A 496 10.24 -15.72 -4.28
N ILE A 497 9.32 -14.75 -4.41
CA ILE A 497 9.57 -13.48 -5.12
C ILE A 497 9.10 -12.26 -4.33
N LEU A 498 9.74 -11.12 -4.56
CA LEU A 498 9.33 -9.82 -4.02
C LEU A 498 8.35 -9.07 -4.93
N ILE A 499 7.35 -8.45 -4.31
CA ILE A 499 6.34 -7.60 -4.96
C ILE A 499 6.21 -6.26 -4.22
N ASP A 500 5.45 -5.32 -4.79
CA ASP A 500 5.09 -4.05 -4.17
C ASP A 500 6.28 -3.09 -3.93
N TRP A 501 6.86 -2.61 -5.04
CA TRP A 501 8.03 -1.72 -5.06
C TRP A 501 7.66 -0.24 -4.87
N ASP A 502 6.46 0.05 -4.35
CA ASP A 502 5.94 1.40 -4.13
C ASP A 502 6.76 2.24 -3.16
N ASN A 503 7.49 1.60 -2.24
CA ASN A 503 8.35 2.26 -1.26
C ASN A 503 9.83 2.23 -1.64
N ALA A 504 10.15 1.64 -2.79
CA ALA A 504 11.51 1.45 -3.24
C ALA A 504 12.24 2.77 -3.47
N ALA A 505 13.56 2.71 -3.41
CA ALA A 505 14.40 3.86 -3.66
C ALA A 505 15.69 3.46 -4.37
N GLU A 506 16.16 4.34 -5.25
CA GLU A 506 17.46 4.19 -5.88
C GLU A 506 18.57 4.63 -4.91
N LEU A 507 19.65 3.85 -4.86
CA LEU A 507 20.82 4.10 -4.01
C LEU A 507 21.69 5.23 -4.55
N ASP A 508 21.78 5.38 -5.87
CA ASP A 508 22.73 6.28 -6.53
C ASP A 508 22.12 7.64 -6.94
N ALA A 509 20.79 7.78 -6.85
CA ALA A 509 20.10 9.01 -7.18
C ALA A 509 20.29 10.06 -6.07
N GLY A 510 21.39 10.82 -6.17
CA GLY A 510 21.63 12.13 -5.53
C GLY A 510 21.16 12.28 -4.08
N VAL A 511 22.13 12.23 -3.14
CA VAL A 511 22.06 12.49 -1.68
C VAL A 511 20.88 13.40 -1.29
N GLY A 512 19.71 12.81 -1.05
CA GLY A 512 18.52 13.52 -0.59
C GLY A 512 17.87 12.77 0.56
N ASP A 513 17.06 13.50 1.33
CA ASP A 513 16.44 13.04 2.58
C ASP A 513 15.54 11.79 2.42
N ALA A 514 15.23 11.37 1.20
CA ALA A 514 14.34 10.24 0.90
C ALA A 514 14.74 8.94 1.62
N LEU A 515 16.04 8.68 1.82
CA LEU A 515 16.54 7.49 2.52
C LEU A 515 16.66 7.69 4.04
N THR A 516 16.38 8.88 4.55
CA THR A 516 16.30 9.18 5.99
C THR A 516 14.87 9.07 6.53
N GLU A 517 13.88 8.91 5.65
CA GLU A 517 12.49 8.70 6.04
C GLU A 517 12.26 7.31 6.65
N ARG A 518 11.42 7.26 7.69
CA ARG A 518 10.93 6.00 8.27
C ARG A 518 9.90 5.40 7.32
N THR A 519 10.32 4.42 6.54
CA THR A 519 9.49 3.75 5.53
C THR A 519 9.53 2.25 5.75
N GLY A 520 8.37 1.63 5.62
CA GLY A 520 8.19 0.19 5.77
C GLY A 520 6.97 -0.13 6.63
N THR A 521 6.66 -1.42 6.73
CA THR A 521 5.62 -1.95 7.62
C THR A 521 6.16 -1.99 9.05
N PRO A 522 5.60 -1.24 10.02
CA PRO A 522 6.24 -0.99 11.31
C PRO A 522 6.77 -2.23 12.04
N MET A 523 5.95 -3.28 12.14
CA MET A 523 6.31 -4.51 12.84
C MET A 523 7.47 -5.31 12.20
N PHE A 524 7.77 -5.07 10.92
CA PHE A 524 8.83 -5.74 10.18
C PHE A 524 10.02 -4.82 9.92
N VAL A 525 9.86 -3.51 10.06
CA VAL A 525 10.93 -2.56 9.77
C VAL A 525 12.13 -2.80 10.70
N SER A 526 13.35 -2.66 10.20
CA SER A 526 14.56 -2.72 11.03
C SER A 526 14.50 -1.71 12.19
N LEU A 527 15.20 -2.00 13.30
CA LEU A 527 15.19 -1.11 14.47
C LEU A 527 15.74 0.28 14.14
N GLY A 528 16.79 0.36 13.32
CA GLY A 528 17.40 1.62 12.90
C GLY A 528 16.42 2.49 12.11
N VAL A 529 15.69 1.87 11.18
CA VAL A 529 14.66 2.57 10.39
C VAL A 529 13.44 2.91 11.25
N GLY A 530 13.04 2.01 12.15
CA GLY A 530 11.95 2.23 13.10
C GLY A 530 12.16 3.46 13.97
N ALA A 531 13.40 3.63 14.44
CA ALA A 531 13.83 4.76 15.25
C ALA A 531 14.26 5.99 14.40
N GLY A 532 14.42 5.85 13.08
CA GLY A 532 14.95 6.88 12.19
C GLY A 532 16.35 7.37 12.58
N LYS A 533 17.16 6.49 13.18
CA LYS A 533 18.50 6.78 13.68
C LYS A 533 19.32 5.50 13.74
N ILE A 534 20.63 5.64 13.74
CA ILE A 534 21.58 4.54 13.94
C ILE A 534 21.35 3.86 15.30
N LYS A 535 21.44 2.52 15.34
CA LYS A 535 21.34 1.71 16.56
C LYS A 535 22.50 1.97 17.52
N GLY A 536 22.22 1.87 18.82
CA GLY A 536 23.23 1.88 19.90
C GLY A 536 23.44 3.21 20.63
N ARG A 537 24.16 3.16 21.76
CA ARG A 537 24.43 4.32 22.63
C ARG A 537 25.39 5.31 21.98
N ARG A 538 25.16 6.61 22.19
CA ARG A 538 25.83 7.74 21.50
C ARG A 538 27.37 7.75 21.58
N ASN A 539 27.98 7.10 22.57
CA ASN A 539 29.42 6.91 22.74
C ASN A 539 29.68 5.47 23.23
N GLY A 540 30.72 4.78 22.74
CA GLY A 540 31.17 3.51 23.31
C GLY A 540 31.77 2.51 22.33
N ILE A 541 32.05 1.32 22.88
CA ILE A 541 32.54 0.12 22.17
C ILE A 541 31.42 -0.45 21.31
N ARG A 542 31.69 -0.65 20.02
CA ARG A 542 30.83 -1.38 19.08
C ARG A 542 31.48 -2.72 18.79
N GLN A 543 30.77 -3.80 19.06
CA GLN A 543 31.23 -5.14 18.74
C GLN A 543 30.31 -5.73 17.66
N ARG A 544 30.90 -6.46 16.72
CA ARG A 544 30.17 -7.30 15.78
C ARG A 544 30.39 -8.78 16.10
N ASP A 545 29.47 -9.62 15.64
CA ASP A 545 29.68 -11.06 15.65
C ASP A 545 30.53 -11.51 14.45
N PRO A 546 31.16 -12.70 14.53
CA PRO A 546 31.80 -13.34 13.39
C PRO A 546 30.81 -13.64 12.25
N PHE A 547 31.33 -13.84 11.04
CA PHE A 547 30.50 -14.23 9.90
C PHE A 547 30.07 -15.70 10.02
N PRO A 548 28.83 -16.07 9.63
CA PRO A 548 28.38 -17.46 9.71
C PRO A 548 29.24 -18.44 8.91
N VAL A 549 29.70 -19.50 9.60
CA VAL A 549 30.46 -20.60 9.01
C VAL A 549 29.51 -21.78 8.77
N LEU A 550 29.45 -22.26 7.53
CA LEU A 550 28.71 -23.48 7.21
C LEU A 550 29.51 -24.73 7.58
N THR A 551 28.81 -25.78 8.01
CA THR A 551 29.37 -27.11 8.25
C THR A 551 28.73 -28.14 7.33
N ASP A 552 29.39 -29.30 7.20
CA ASP A 552 28.84 -30.51 6.61
C ASP A 552 28.22 -30.29 5.21
N LYS A 553 27.07 -30.94 4.96
CA LYS A 553 26.34 -30.93 3.69
C LYS A 553 26.01 -29.51 3.20
N ALA A 554 25.70 -28.57 4.08
CA ALA A 554 25.35 -27.20 3.69
C ALA A 554 26.55 -26.47 3.08
N LYS A 555 27.75 -26.67 3.66
CA LYS A 555 29.00 -26.14 3.12
C LYS A 555 29.31 -26.73 1.75
N ASP A 556 29.16 -28.04 1.60
CA ASP A 556 29.41 -28.73 0.33
C ASP A 556 28.48 -28.25 -0.79
N LEU A 557 27.18 -28.13 -0.49
CA LEU A 557 26.18 -27.59 -1.43
C LEU A 557 26.54 -26.16 -1.84
N TYR A 558 26.89 -25.31 -0.87
CA TYR A 558 27.28 -23.93 -1.15
C TYR A 558 28.53 -23.87 -2.04
N ILE A 559 29.59 -24.60 -1.70
CA ILE A 559 30.85 -24.58 -2.48
C ILE A 559 30.62 -25.14 -3.88
N LYS A 560 29.81 -26.20 -4.02
CA LYS A 560 29.47 -26.76 -5.33
C LYS A 560 28.69 -25.76 -6.18
N ALA A 561 27.81 -24.97 -5.57
CA ALA A 561 27.04 -23.95 -6.27
C ALA A 561 27.87 -22.70 -6.60
N TYR A 562 28.56 -22.10 -5.63
CA TYR A 562 29.15 -20.76 -5.77
C TYR A 562 30.68 -20.75 -5.86
N GLY A 563 31.32 -21.87 -5.59
CA GLY A 563 32.78 -22.02 -5.54
C GLY A 563 33.40 -21.61 -4.20
N GLN A 564 34.57 -22.19 -3.92
CA GLN A 564 35.34 -21.94 -2.69
C GLN A 564 35.75 -20.47 -2.53
N LYS A 565 36.16 -19.81 -3.63
CA LYS A 565 36.55 -18.38 -3.61
C LYS A 565 35.43 -17.48 -3.09
N THR A 566 34.20 -17.73 -3.53
CA THR A 566 33.01 -16.97 -3.08
C THR A 566 32.70 -17.27 -1.62
N TYR A 567 32.88 -18.53 -1.19
CA TYR A 567 32.69 -18.92 0.20
C TYR A 567 33.64 -18.15 1.14
N ASP A 568 34.93 -18.11 0.80
CA ASP A 568 35.99 -17.50 1.60
C ASP A 568 35.97 -15.96 1.55
N ARG A 569 35.47 -15.35 0.46
CA ARG A 569 35.42 -13.90 0.28
C ARG A 569 34.81 -13.18 1.49
N TYR A 570 33.62 -13.61 1.94
CA TYR A 570 32.89 -12.95 3.02
C TYR A 570 33.50 -13.25 4.39
N LEU A 571 34.00 -14.47 4.60
CA LEU A 571 34.73 -14.86 5.82
C LEU A 571 35.97 -13.98 5.98
N ASN A 572 36.81 -13.92 4.96
CA ASN A 572 38.03 -13.12 4.96
C ASN A 572 37.73 -11.63 5.15
N ALA A 573 36.71 -11.09 4.46
CA ALA A 573 36.34 -9.67 4.60
C ALA A 573 35.94 -9.32 6.04
N VAL A 574 35.17 -10.19 6.69
CA VAL A 574 34.77 -9.96 8.09
C VAL A 574 35.92 -10.21 9.04
N GLU A 575 36.71 -11.28 8.88
CA GLU A 575 37.87 -11.58 9.73
C GLU A 575 38.96 -10.49 9.68
N GLN A 576 39.17 -9.89 8.51
CA GLN A 576 40.12 -8.79 8.32
C GLN A 576 39.59 -7.45 8.82
N SER A 577 38.26 -7.32 9.03
CA SER A 577 37.66 -6.12 9.59
C SER A 577 37.76 -6.09 11.11
N ASP A 578 37.85 -4.89 11.69
CA ASP A 578 37.92 -4.72 13.14
C ASP A 578 36.72 -5.38 13.84
N LEU A 579 36.99 -6.28 14.80
CA LEU A 579 35.94 -6.89 15.62
C LEU A 579 35.24 -5.84 16.50
N ILE A 580 36.00 -4.84 16.94
CA ILE A 580 35.57 -3.78 17.84
C ILE A 580 35.88 -2.42 17.21
N LYS A 581 34.88 -1.55 17.12
CA LYS A 581 35.06 -0.14 16.77
C LYS A 581 34.80 0.77 17.95
N MET A 582 35.72 1.71 18.17
CA MET A 582 35.61 2.77 19.18
C MET A 582 35.31 4.08 18.45
N VAL A 583 34.12 4.65 18.63
CA VAL A 583 33.72 5.87 17.90
C VAL A 583 33.12 6.90 18.87
N SER A 584 33.64 8.13 18.82
CA SER A 584 33.08 9.30 19.52
C SER A 584 32.09 10.02 18.62
N LYS A 585 31.01 10.59 19.20
CA LYS A 585 30.02 11.38 18.46
C LYS A 585 30.55 12.69 17.88
N SER A 586 31.66 13.19 18.39
CA SER A 586 32.36 14.38 17.89
C SER A 586 33.25 14.08 16.68
N ASP A 587 33.38 12.81 16.30
CA ASP A 587 34.13 12.42 15.12
C ASP A 587 33.29 12.74 13.88
N ASP A 588 33.85 13.53 12.96
CA ASP A 588 33.24 13.79 11.65
C ASP A 588 32.98 12.50 10.86
N LYS A 589 33.62 11.39 11.25
CA LYS A 589 33.41 10.04 10.70
C LYS A 589 32.20 9.30 11.28
N PHE A 590 31.44 9.89 12.22
CA PHE A 590 30.24 9.23 12.74
C PHE A 590 29.21 9.05 11.61
N PRO A 591 28.78 7.81 11.32
CA PRO A 591 27.89 7.55 10.20
C PRO A 591 26.55 8.29 10.39
N ARG A 592 26.02 8.85 9.31
CA ARG A 592 24.67 9.41 9.30
C ARG A 592 23.67 8.30 9.02
N TYR A 593 22.54 8.34 9.70
CA TYR A 593 21.46 7.39 9.45
C TYR A 593 20.98 7.50 8.00
N ARG A 594 20.94 6.36 7.32
CA ARG A 594 20.40 6.19 5.97
C ARG A 594 19.90 4.76 5.85
N HIS A 595 18.69 4.58 5.31
CA HIS A 595 18.19 3.27 4.94
C HIS A 595 19.15 2.64 3.92
N ALA A 596 19.58 1.42 4.19
CA ALA A 596 20.66 0.71 3.50
C ALA A 596 20.28 -0.76 3.36
N ALA A 597 21.03 -1.52 2.57
CA ALA A 597 20.65 -2.88 2.20
C ALA A 597 20.47 -3.82 3.42
N TYR A 598 21.32 -3.71 4.43
CA TYR A 598 21.21 -4.50 5.67
C TYR A 598 19.93 -4.22 6.47
N HIS A 599 19.32 -3.04 6.32
CA HIS A 599 18.04 -2.72 6.96
C HIS A 599 16.88 -3.51 6.34
N ASP A 600 16.86 -3.65 5.00
CA ASP A 600 15.89 -4.51 4.31
C ASP A 600 16.11 -5.99 4.66
N VAL A 601 17.37 -6.42 4.82
CA VAL A 601 17.69 -7.80 5.25
C VAL A 601 17.24 -8.09 6.69
N GLU A 602 17.40 -7.14 7.61
CA GLU A 602 16.83 -7.27 8.95
C GLU A 602 15.30 -7.35 8.92
N SER A 603 14.64 -6.70 7.97
CA SER A 603 13.19 -6.85 7.80
C SER A 603 12.77 -8.26 7.37
N PHE A 604 13.57 -8.96 6.54
CA PHE A 604 13.36 -10.40 6.30
C PHE A 604 13.48 -11.24 7.58
N PHE A 605 14.38 -10.87 8.48
CA PHE A 605 14.54 -11.56 9.77
C PHE A 605 13.28 -11.40 10.63
N TRP A 606 12.71 -10.20 10.72
CA TRP A 606 11.45 -9.99 11.44
C TRP A 606 10.27 -10.72 10.78
N VAL A 607 10.26 -10.87 9.46
CA VAL A 607 9.28 -11.72 8.76
C VAL A 607 9.44 -13.17 9.18
N LEU A 608 10.66 -13.73 9.20
CA LEU A 608 10.92 -15.09 9.65
C LEU A 608 10.42 -15.33 11.08
N VAL A 609 10.79 -14.46 12.01
CA VAL A 609 10.36 -14.55 13.42
C VAL A 609 8.84 -14.55 13.51
N TYR A 610 8.17 -13.61 12.84
CA TYR A 610 6.72 -13.53 12.88
C TYR A 610 6.03 -14.76 12.27
N GLU A 611 6.50 -15.25 11.12
CA GLU A 611 5.95 -16.45 10.48
C GLU A 611 6.03 -17.67 11.40
N LEU A 612 7.17 -17.87 12.08
CA LEU A 612 7.34 -18.96 13.03
C LEU A 612 6.46 -18.79 14.29
N LEU A 613 6.25 -17.55 14.75
CA LEU A 613 5.35 -17.25 15.87
C LEU A 613 3.87 -17.48 15.55
N VAL A 614 3.43 -17.28 14.30
CA VAL A 614 2.04 -17.55 13.91
C VAL A 614 1.81 -18.97 13.40
N ALA A 615 2.88 -19.67 13.00
CA ALA A 615 2.80 -21.04 12.50
C ALA A 615 2.59 -22.07 13.61
N TYR A 616 1.91 -23.16 13.26
CA TYR A 616 1.85 -24.39 14.05
C TYR A 616 1.65 -25.61 13.11
N PRO A 617 2.02 -26.83 13.54
CA PRO A 617 1.97 -28.02 12.67
C PRO A 617 0.55 -28.38 12.22
N GLU A 618 0.40 -29.00 11.06
CA GLU A 618 -0.91 -29.35 10.47
C GLU A 618 -1.82 -30.13 11.43
N ASN A 619 -1.25 -31.09 12.16
CA ASN A 619 -1.94 -31.93 13.16
C ASN A 619 -1.74 -31.45 14.60
N GLY A 620 -1.17 -30.25 14.79
CA GLY A 620 -0.90 -29.67 16.10
C GLY A 620 -2.10 -28.90 16.66
N THR A 621 -2.09 -28.65 17.97
CA THR A 621 -3.00 -27.68 18.57
C THR A 621 -2.44 -26.26 18.38
N PRO A 622 -3.28 -25.23 18.25
CA PRO A 622 -2.83 -23.84 18.14
C PRO A 622 -2.32 -23.29 19.49
N SER A 623 -1.82 -24.17 20.37
CA SER A 623 -1.35 -23.83 21.71
C SER A 623 -0.33 -22.71 21.63
N MET A 624 -0.48 -21.75 22.53
CA MET A 624 0.30 -20.53 22.57
C MET A 624 0.67 -20.27 24.02
N SER A 625 1.97 -20.20 24.32
CA SER A 625 2.44 -19.79 25.64
C SER A 625 2.05 -18.33 25.91
N ALA A 626 1.96 -17.94 27.18
CA ALA A 626 1.67 -16.56 27.55
C ALA A 626 2.68 -15.57 26.93
N SER A 627 3.96 -15.94 26.94
CA SER A 627 5.04 -15.18 26.31
C SER A 627 4.86 -15.03 24.79
N ALA A 628 4.50 -16.11 24.09
CA ALA A 628 4.21 -16.05 22.66
C ALA A 628 3.00 -15.15 22.35
N ASN A 629 1.96 -15.19 23.18
CA ASN A 629 0.77 -14.33 23.03
C ASN A 629 1.10 -12.86 23.24
N ILE A 630 1.88 -12.53 24.28
CA ILE A 630 2.36 -11.17 24.54
C ILE A 630 3.21 -10.68 23.37
N LEU A 631 4.12 -11.50 22.88
CA LEU A 631 5.00 -11.14 21.78
C LEU A 631 4.21 -10.84 20.50
N LEU A 632 3.25 -11.71 20.14
CA LEU A 632 2.37 -11.46 18.99
C LEU A 632 1.50 -10.21 19.14
N LEU A 633 0.99 -9.92 20.35
CA LEU A 633 0.30 -8.66 20.64
C LEU A 633 1.19 -7.45 20.38
N GLN A 634 2.44 -7.50 20.85
CA GLN A 634 3.41 -6.42 20.66
C GLN A 634 3.75 -6.22 19.19
N PHE A 635 3.96 -7.30 18.43
CA PHE A 635 4.16 -7.25 16.97
C PHE A 635 2.95 -6.64 16.25
N GLN A 636 1.73 -7.09 16.54
CA GLN A 636 0.50 -6.62 15.87
C GLN A 636 0.12 -5.18 16.25
N GLY A 637 0.51 -4.73 17.44
CA GLY A 637 0.32 -3.36 17.93
C GLY A 637 1.49 -2.43 17.64
N HIS A 638 2.54 -2.89 16.96
CA HIS A 638 3.76 -2.11 16.77
C HIS A 638 3.55 -0.94 15.81
N TYR A 639 4.17 0.19 16.16
CA TYR A 639 4.22 1.41 15.36
C TYR A 639 5.62 2.00 15.43
N PHE A 640 5.92 2.98 14.57
CA PHE A 640 7.22 3.66 14.60
C PHE A 640 7.46 4.36 15.94
N VAL A 641 8.34 3.79 16.76
CA VAL A 641 8.72 4.28 18.09
C VAL A 641 10.23 4.43 18.20
N GLU A 642 10.67 5.32 19.09
CA GLU A 642 12.09 5.39 19.43
C GLU A 642 12.56 4.26 20.35
N SER A 643 11.67 3.74 21.20
CA SER A 643 11.93 2.65 22.13
C SER A 643 11.21 1.39 21.67
N ASP A 644 11.91 0.57 20.89
CA ASP A 644 11.37 -0.65 20.28
C ASP A 644 11.56 -1.88 21.19
N PHE A 645 10.48 -2.60 21.50
CA PHE A 645 10.55 -3.82 22.33
C PHE A 645 11.47 -4.88 21.71
N ARG A 646 11.58 -4.89 20.38
CA ARG A 646 12.41 -5.85 19.64
C ARG A 646 13.90 -5.69 19.95
N HIS A 647 14.31 -4.56 20.53
CA HIS A 647 15.68 -4.38 21.00
C HIS A 647 16.06 -5.39 22.08
N SER A 648 15.15 -5.75 23.00
CA SER A 648 15.46 -6.76 24.02
C SER A 648 15.55 -8.16 23.42
N LEU A 649 14.76 -8.45 22.38
CA LEU A 649 14.74 -9.76 21.71
C LEU A 649 16.06 -10.15 21.05
N PHE A 650 16.86 -9.16 20.66
CA PHE A 650 18.19 -9.43 20.13
C PHE A 650 19.16 -10.00 21.18
N GLN A 651 18.89 -9.81 22.48
CA GLN A 651 19.72 -10.33 23.57
C GLN A 651 19.23 -11.70 24.08
N GLU A 652 18.10 -12.19 23.56
CA GLU A 652 17.51 -13.44 24.00
C GLU A 652 18.22 -14.65 23.39
N GLU A 653 18.54 -15.64 24.22
CA GLU A 653 19.19 -16.87 23.82
C GLU A 653 18.19 -17.91 23.28
N LYS A 654 18.70 -19.01 22.72
CA LYS A 654 17.89 -20.08 22.13
C LYS A 654 16.83 -20.66 23.09
N GLU A 655 17.09 -20.71 24.39
CA GLU A 655 16.14 -21.21 25.40
C GLU A 655 14.86 -20.37 25.45
N PHE A 656 14.98 -19.05 25.32
CA PHE A 656 13.83 -18.15 25.20
C PHE A 656 13.01 -18.49 23.95
N TRP A 657 13.68 -18.65 22.81
CA TRP A 657 13.03 -18.96 21.54
C TRP A 657 12.31 -20.32 21.56
N LYS A 658 12.89 -21.33 22.23
CA LYS A 658 12.22 -22.62 22.45
C LYS A 658 10.92 -22.46 23.26
N ALA A 659 10.91 -21.59 24.27
CA ALA A 659 9.73 -21.36 25.11
C ALA A 659 8.59 -20.59 24.42
N VAL A 660 8.89 -19.77 23.40
CA VAL A 660 7.87 -18.99 22.65
C VAL A 660 7.39 -19.66 21.36
N LEU A 661 8.25 -20.45 20.71
CA LEU A 661 7.87 -21.20 19.54
C LEU A 661 6.96 -22.37 19.90
N HIS A 662 6.18 -22.86 18.93
CA HIS A 662 5.47 -24.12 19.11
C HIS A 662 6.52 -25.24 19.31
N PRO A 663 6.30 -26.26 20.18
CA PRO A 663 7.31 -27.29 20.48
C PRO A 663 7.94 -27.95 19.25
N ARG A 664 7.12 -28.21 18.22
CA ARG A 664 7.58 -28.76 16.93
C ARG A 664 8.54 -27.86 16.14
N LEU A 665 8.57 -26.57 16.45
CA LEU A 665 9.38 -25.54 15.82
C LEU A 665 10.60 -25.15 16.66
N GLU A 666 10.81 -25.76 17.83
CA GLU A 666 11.98 -25.50 18.71
C GLU A 666 13.32 -25.69 18.00
N CYS A 667 13.38 -26.55 16.98
CA CYS A 667 14.56 -26.74 16.14
C CYS A 667 15.02 -25.44 15.43
N MET A 668 14.13 -24.47 15.24
CA MET A 668 14.44 -23.18 14.63
C MET A 668 15.01 -22.15 15.62
N ALA A 669 15.01 -22.44 16.92
CA ALA A 669 15.48 -21.51 17.95
C ALA A 669 16.96 -21.11 17.77
N GLU A 670 17.81 -22.05 17.36
CA GLU A 670 19.24 -21.80 17.12
C GLU A 670 19.45 -20.84 15.94
N LEU A 671 18.69 -21.02 14.84
CA LEU A 671 18.71 -20.13 13.69
C LEU A 671 18.34 -18.71 14.10
N ILE A 672 17.25 -18.54 14.87
CA ILE A 672 16.79 -17.22 15.33
C ILE A 672 17.85 -16.58 16.22
N SER A 673 18.38 -17.32 17.21
CA SER A 673 19.40 -16.82 18.14
C SER A 673 20.67 -16.37 17.41
N THR A 674 21.11 -17.13 16.39
CA THR A 674 22.29 -16.78 15.59
C THR A 674 22.05 -15.52 14.75
N LEU A 675 20.86 -15.39 14.15
CA LEU A 675 20.49 -14.19 13.39
C LEU A 675 20.32 -12.97 14.31
N CYS A 676 19.80 -13.14 15.54
CA CYS A 676 19.77 -12.08 16.53
C CYS A 676 21.16 -11.49 16.75
N GLY A 677 22.15 -12.34 17.06
CA GLY A 677 23.54 -11.94 17.23
C GLY A 677 24.09 -11.13 16.04
N TYR A 678 23.80 -11.61 14.82
CA TYR A 678 24.27 -10.96 13.60
C TYR A 678 23.57 -9.63 13.26
N PHE A 679 22.34 -9.40 13.72
CA PHE A 679 21.61 -8.14 13.49
C PHE A 679 21.66 -7.15 14.68
N ILE A 680 22.26 -7.53 15.81
CA ILE A 680 22.59 -6.61 16.92
C ILE A 680 23.42 -5.40 16.42
N PRO A 681 24.51 -5.59 15.67
CA PRO A 681 25.40 -4.48 15.32
C PRO A 681 24.72 -3.47 14.38
N GLU A 682 25.14 -2.21 14.48
CA GLU A 682 24.89 -1.24 13.42
C GLU A 682 25.98 -1.38 12.35
N TRP A 683 25.63 -1.96 11.22
CA TRP A 683 26.58 -2.21 10.13
C TRP A 683 27.10 -0.94 9.44
N ALA A 684 26.45 0.22 9.61
CA ALA A 684 26.98 1.51 9.16
C ALA A 684 28.37 1.86 9.73
N PHE A 685 28.78 1.24 10.85
CA PHE A 685 30.13 1.44 11.38
C PHE A 685 31.20 0.64 10.63
N TRP A 686 30.85 -0.32 9.78
CA TRP A 686 31.78 -1.15 8.98
C TRP A 686 31.60 -0.95 7.46
N PRO A 687 31.83 0.27 6.94
CA PRO A 687 31.65 0.57 5.51
C PRO A 687 32.60 -0.19 4.58
N GLU A 688 33.68 -0.77 5.11
CA GLU A 688 34.63 -1.61 4.38
C GLU A 688 34.10 -2.99 4.00
N LEU A 689 33.02 -3.46 4.65
CA LEU A 689 32.44 -4.75 4.34
C LEU A 689 31.67 -4.71 3.01
N PRO A 690 31.60 -5.83 2.26
CA PRO A 690 30.77 -5.91 1.08
C PRO A 690 29.32 -5.53 1.39
N GLU A 691 28.69 -4.64 0.61
CA GLU A 691 27.33 -4.11 0.87
C GLU A 691 26.26 -5.20 1.01
N ASP A 692 26.50 -6.37 0.43
CA ASP A 692 25.61 -7.54 0.44
C ASP A 692 25.98 -8.60 1.49
N HIS A 693 26.89 -8.30 2.42
CA HIS A 693 27.34 -9.28 3.42
C HIS A 693 26.19 -9.82 4.28
N THR A 694 25.20 -9.00 4.62
CA THR A 694 24.03 -9.45 5.40
C THR A 694 23.12 -10.38 4.62
N HIS A 695 22.96 -10.19 3.31
CA HIS A 695 22.20 -11.11 2.45
C HIS A 695 22.86 -12.48 2.47
N GLU A 696 24.19 -12.48 2.34
CA GLU A 696 24.96 -13.70 2.28
C GLU A 696 24.97 -14.45 3.61
N ALA A 697 25.17 -13.74 4.74
CA ALA A 697 25.09 -14.33 6.08
C ALA A 697 23.74 -15.00 6.32
N PHE A 698 22.64 -14.33 5.98
CA PHE A 698 21.29 -14.85 6.20
C PHE A 698 21.00 -16.05 5.29
N LYS A 699 21.29 -15.95 3.99
CA LYS A 699 21.13 -17.06 3.04
C LYS A 699 21.90 -18.32 3.47
N ARG A 700 23.14 -18.18 3.96
CA ARG A 700 23.92 -19.33 4.47
C ARG A 700 23.20 -20.02 5.62
N LEU A 701 22.74 -19.24 6.60
CA LEU A 701 22.03 -19.80 7.76
C LEU A 701 20.71 -20.47 7.34
N LEU A 702 19.98 -19.89 6.38
CA LEU A 702 18.79 -20.53 5.80
C LEU A 702 19.14 -21.83 5.08
N LEU A 703 20.19 -21.86 4.25
CA LEU A 703 20.65 -23.05 3.55
C LEU A 703 21.03 -24.17 4.54
N ALA A 704 21.69 -23.83 5.64
CA ALA A 704 22.04 -24.80 6.68
C ALA A 704 20.79 -25.47 7.28
N GLU A 705 19.77 -24.70 7.62
CA GLU A 705 18.52 -25.26 8.15
C GLU A 705 17.72 -26.03 7.10
N ILE A 706 17.66 -25.54 5.86
CA ILE A 706 17.01 -26.27 4.75
C ILE A 706 17.69 -27.63 4.54
N ALA A 707 19.03 -27.67 4.52
CA ALA A 707 19.79 -28.91 4.35
C ALA A 707 19.54 -29.91 5.49
N LYS A 708 19.36 -29.44 6.73
CA LYS A 708 18.99 -30.28 7.88
C LYS A 708 17.59 -30.88 7.72
N LEU A 709 16.59 -30.05 7.38
CA LEU A 709 15.21 -30.52 7.14
C LEU A 709 15.14 -31.53 5.99
N ASP A 710 15.90 -31.30 4.92
CA ASP A 710 15.97 -32.19 3.76
C ASP A 710 16.65 -33.52 4.10
N ALA A 711 17.74 -33.49 4.86
CA ALA A 711 18.41 -34.70 5.32
C ALA A 711 17.52 -35.54 6.27
N ALA A 712 16.68 -34.87 7.07
CA ALA A 712 15.70 -35.52 7.93
C ALA A 712 14.42 -35.98 7.20
N ASN A 713 14.26 -35.60 5.93
CA ASN A 713 13.00 -35.76 5.17
C ASN A 713 11.77 -35.22 5.93
N ASP A 714 11.94 -34.08 6.60
CA ASP A 714 10.95 -33.49 7.49
C ASP A 714 10.79 -32.01 7.18
N PRO A 715 9.92 -31.63 6.23
CA PRO A 715 9.70 -30.23 5.89
C PRO A 715 8.96 -29.45 7.00
N ILE A 716 8.47 -30.14 8.03
CA ILE A 716 7.55 -29.65 9.05
C ILE A 716 6.29 -29.06 8.43
N ALA A 717 5.31 -29.92 8.11
CA ALA A 717 4.01 -29.51 7.57
C ALA A 717 3.26 -28.59 8.55
N LEU A 718 2.73 -27.48 8.03
CA LEU A 718 2.04 -26.45 8.79
C LEU A 718 0.55 -26.44 8.50
N ASN A 719 -0.23 -26.03 9.48
CA ASN A 719 -1.65 -25.78 9.28
C ASN A 719 -1.86 -24.53 8.42
N SER A 720 -2.91 -24.53 7.61
CA SER A 720 -3.31 -23.36 6.82
C SER A 720 -3.79 -22.20 7.70
N LYS A 721 -4.29 -22.50 8.91
CA LYS A 721 -4.66 -21.50 9.91
C LYS A 721 -3.45 -21.04 10.70
N GLU A 722 -3.56 -19.83 11.23
CA GLU A 722 -2.54 -19.22 12.09
C GLU A 722 -2.93 -19.28 13.56
N ARG A 723 -1.93 -19.34 14.45
CA ARG A 723 -2.15 -19.10 15.87
C ARG A 723 -2.71 -17.69 16.03
N LYS A 724 -3.91 -17.57 16.60
CA LYS A 724 -4.57 -16.28 16.83
C LYS A 724 -4.29 -15.81 18.26
N VAL A 725 -3.99 -14.53 18.37
CA VAL A 725 -3.80 -13.86 19.64
C VAL A 725 -5.09 -13.94 20.48
N ILE A 726 -4.95 -14.27 21.76
CA ILE A 726 -6.01 -14.26 22.74
C ILE A 726 -6.01 -12.90 23.42
N GLN A 727 -7.01 -12.07 23.12
CA GLN A 727 -7.27 -10.82 23.84
C GLN A 727 -8.10 -11.14 25.09
N HIS A 728 -7.48 -11.17 26.27
CA HIS A 728 -8.24 -11.27 27.52
C HIS A 728 -9.03 -9.96 27.73
N PRO A 729 -10.36 -10.02 27.99
CA PRO A 729 -11.19 -8.82 28.20
C PRO A 729 -10.68 -7.90 29.30
N ASP A 730 -9.98 -8.46 30.31
CA ASP A 730 -9.54 -7.75 31.51
C ASP A 730 -8.22 -6.97 31.32
N ALA A 731 -7.47 -7.23 30.24
CA ALA A 731 -6.23 -6.49 29.93
C ALA A 731 -6.48 -5.04 29.45
N ILE A 732 -7.75 -4.68 29.19
CA ILE A 732 -8.15 -3.30 28.85
C ILE A 732 -8.13 -2.40 30.10
N ARG A 733 -8.07 -2.95 31.33
CA ARG A 733 -8.15 -2.14 32.56
C ARG A 733 -6.80 -1.75 33.17
N ASN A 734 -5.72 -2.44 32.84
CA ASN A 734 -4.39 -2.21 33.45
C ASN A 734 -3.39 -1.46 32.54
N SER A 735 -3.76 -1.16 31.29
CA SER A 735 -2.95 -0.30 30.40
C SER A 735 -3.30 1.19 30.50
N SER A 736 -4.28 1.58 31.32
CA SER A 736 -4.74 2.96 31.46
C SER A 736 -4.24 3.70 32.70
N PHE A 737 -3.24 3.19 33.42
CA PHE A 737 -2.78 3.79 34.70
C PHE A 737 -1.35 4.35 34.72
N MET A 738 -0.62 4.36 33.60
CA MET A 738 0.75 4.90 33.54
C MET A 738 1.04 5.90 32.41
N ASP A 739 0.03 6.37 31.67
CA ASP A 739 0.24 7.35 30.59
C ASP A 739 -0.72 8.55 30.74
N SER A 740 -0.46 9.34 31.79
CA SER A 740 -1.07 10.66 31.98
C SER A 740 0.00 11.74 31.88
N HIS A 741 0.65 11.84 30.71
CA HIS A 741 1.24 13.09 30.25
C HIS A 741 0.90 13.27 28.77
N GLU A 742 0.12 14.32 28.51
CA GLU A 742 -0.38 14.70 27.19
C GLU A 742 0.74 14.83 26.16
N THR A 743 0.70 13.98 25.12
CA THR A 743 1.35 14.24 23.84
C THR A 743 0.45 13.82 22.67
N PRO A 744 0.54 14.47 21.50
CA PRO A 744 -0.49 14.41 20.46
C PRO A 744 -0.52 13.05 19.76
N SER A 745 -1.68 12.39 19.75
CA SER A 745 -1.92 11.10 19.09
C SER A 745 -1.59 11.12 17.58
N PRO A 746 -0.71 10.21 17.08
CA PRO A 746 -0.60 9.95 15.65
C PRO A 746 -1.31 8.64 15.24
N ARG A 747 -2.11 8.76 14.16
CA ARG A 747 -2.47 7.78 13.11
C ARG A 747 -2.53 6.29 13.48
N LYS A 748 -3.75 5.76 13.62
CA LYS A 748 -4.04 4.32 13.48
C LYS A 748 -3.82 3.91 12.01
N SER A 749 -2.83 3.07 11.73
CA SER A 749 -2.69 2.38 10.45
C SER A 749 -3.81 1.35 10.30
N GLY A 750 -4.53 1.40 9.18
CA GLY A 750 -5.57 0.44 8.85
C GLY A 750 -5.04 -0.99 8.83
N SER A 751 -5.75 -1.88 9.52
CA SER A 751 -5.48 -3.32 9.55
C SER A 751 -5.62 -3.89 8.13
N LYS A 752 -4.49 -4.27 7.52
CA LYS A 752 -4.48 -5.18 6.36
C LYS A 752 -4.82 -6.58 6.87
N ARG A 753 -6.07 -7.03 6.69
CA ARG A 753 -6.46 -8.42 6.96
C ARG A 753 -6.14 -9.30 5.75
N SER A 754 -5.59 -10.47 6.04
CA SER A 754 -5.23 -11.56 5.12
C SER A 754 -6.46 -12.17 4.47
N CYS A 755 -6.34 -12.52 3.19
CA CYS A 755 -7.30 -13.26 2.40
C CYS A 755 -7.14 -14.76 2.65
N SER A 756 -7.90 -15.32 3.60
CA SER A 756 -8.08 -16.77 3.74
C SER A 756 -9.40 -17.02 4.48
N ASP A 757 -10.40 -17.52 3.75
CA ASP A 757 -11.53 -18.36 4.21
C ASP A 757 -12.81 -18.05 3.39
N MET A 758 -13.00 -18.75 2.27
CA MET A 758 -14.31 -18.85 1.60
C MET A 758 -14.50 -20.25 1.01
N THR A 759 -14.85 -21.22 1.85
CA THR A 759 -15.62 -22.41 1.44
C THR A 759 -16.53 -22.87 2.59
N GLY A 760 -17.84 -22.99 2.34
CA GLY A 760 -18.76 -23.84 3.12
C GLY A 760 -19.90 -23.14 3.86
N MET A 761 -21.15 -23.48 3.50
CA MET A 761 -22.42 -22.93 4.00
C MET A 761 -23.00 -23.62 5.24
N GLN A 762 -23.88 -22.85 5.92
CA GLN A 762 -25.11 -23.19 6.68
C GLN A 762 -25.04 -23.75 8.12
N GLY A 763 -25.71 -23.03 9.03
CA GLY A 763 -26.33 -23.59 10.25
C GLY A 763 -26.54 -22.63 11.44
N GLU A 764 -27.71 -21.98 11.47
CA GLU A 764 -28.52 -21.59 12.65
C GLU A 764 -28.15 -20.45 13.66
N LYS A 765 -29.08 -19.48 13.65
CA LYS A 765 -29.65 -18.59 14.69
C LYS A 765 -29.01 -18.55 16.09
N SER A 766 -28.68 -17.34 16.57
CA SER A 766 -29.13 -16.82 17.88
C SER A 766 -28.89 -15.31 18.14
N ARG A 767 -29.94 -14.71 18.72
CA ARG A 767 -30.23 -13.40 19.33
C ARG A 767 -29.15 -12.31 19.58
N LYS A 768 -29.59 -11.08 19.27
CA LYS A 768 -28.98 -9.74 19.45
C LYS A 768 -28.88 -9.25 20.90
N ARG A 769 -27.82 -8.49 21.23
CA ARG A 769 -27.82 -7.33 22.14
C ARG A 769 -26.82 -6.25 21.63
N PRO A 770 -27.10 -4.95 21.78
CA PRO A 770 -26.29 -3.88 21.20
C PRO A 770 -25.10 -3.50 22.11
N ARG A 771 -23.94 -3.20 21.53
CA ARG A 771 -22.79 -2.60 22.21
C ARG A 771 -22.51 -1.24 21.56
N GLU A 772 -22.50 -0.20 22.39
CA GLU A 772 -22.11 1.18 22.05
C GLU A 772 -20.66 1.22 21.56
N ALA A 773 -20.43 1.98 20.48
CA ALA A 773 -19.11 2.19 19.90
C ALA A 773 -18.69 3.65 20.11
N THR A 774 -17.64 3.84 20.90
CA THR A 774 -16.93 5.11 21.06
C THR A 774 -16.00 5.34 19.86
N SER A 775 -16.14 6.48 19.18
CA SER A 775 -15.25 6.90 18.08
C SER A 775 -14.81 8.36 18.24
N ARG A 776 -13.59 8.63 17.78
CA ARG A 776 -12.81 9.89 17.93
C ARG A 776 -13.41 11.06 17.11
N PRO A 777 -13.25 12.31 17.54
CA PRO A 777 -13.86 13.48 16.89
C PRO A 777 -13.12 13.93 15.62
N MET A 778 -13.87 14.46 14.65
CA MET A 778 -13.36 15.29 13.53
C MET A 778 -13.03 16.69 14.03
N VAL A 779 -11.94 17.27 13.54
CA VAL A 779 -11.55 18.66 13.83
C VAL A 779 -12.35 19.60 12.93
N ASP A 780 -13.19 20.44 13.52
CA ASP A 780 -13.83 21.57 12.84
C ASP A 780 -12.76 22.64 12.56
N VAL A 781 -12.66 23.06 11.30
CA VAL A 781 -11.89 24.23 10.89
C VAL A 781 -12.88 25.16 10.20
N PHE A 782 -12.87 26.43 10.61
CA PHE A 782 -13.73 27.55 10.21
C PHE A 782 -14.99 27.79 11.07
N ASP A 783 -14.81 28.62 12.11
CA ASP A 783 -15.74 29.72 12.39
C ASP A 783 -14.98 31.06 12.21
N SER A 784 -15.75 32.06 11.80
CA SER A 784 -15.40 33.23 10.98
C SER A 784 -15.00 34.51 11.76
N PRO A 785 -14.60 35.61 11.07
CA PRO A 785 -13.84 36.74 11.62
C PRO A 785 -14.68 37.96 12.00
N SER A 786 -14.11 38.89 12.78
CA SER A 786 -14.45 40.32 12.71
C SER A 786 -13.38 41.21 13.38
N ASP A 787 -13.14 42.32 12.72
CA ASP A 787 -12.05 43.29 12.78
C ASP A 787 -12.20 44.44 13.83
N VAL A 788 -11.02 44.97 14.22
CA VAL A 788 -10.63 46.40 14.39
C VAL A 788 -10.79 47.18 15.73
N ALA A 789 -9.63 47.74 16.12
CA ALA A 789 -9.30 49.03 16.78
C ALA A 789 -9.05 49.10 18.31
N GLY A 790 -7.89 49.69 18.66
CA GLY A 790 -7.71 50.53 19.85
C GLY A 790 -6.41 50.32 20.64
N ASP A 791 -5.45 51.23 20.46
CA ASP A 791 -4.33 51.51 21.39
C ASP A 791 -4.83 51.68 22.85
N ASP A 792 -4.07 51.23 23.85
CA ASP A 792 -3.29 52.12 24.73
C ASP A 792 -2.56 51.40 25.90
N ASN A 793 -1.45 52.00 26.33
CA ASN A 793 -0.61 51.63 27.47
C ASN A 793 -1.34 51.72 28.83
N GLN A 794 -0.96 50.87 29.81
CA GLN A 794 -0.36 51.24 31.12
C GLN A 794 -0.57 50.21 32.26
N ARG A 795 0.54 49.89 32.94
CA ARG A 795 0.79 49.65 34.39
C ARG A 795 -0.12 48.72 35.26
N LEU A 796 0.56 47.73 35.85
CA LEU A 796 0.44 47.09 37.20
C LEU A 796 -0.32 47.90 38.29
N PRO A 797 -0.95 47.28 39.33
CA PRO A 797 -0.23 46.50 40.37
C PRO A 797 -0.99 45.35 41.12
N SER A 798 -0.25 44.81 42.09
CA SER A 798 -0.33 43.62 42.97
C SER A 798 -1.32 43.58 44.16
N LEU A 799 -1.71 42.33 44.53
CA LEU A 799 -1.97 41.74 45.89
C LEU A 799 -3.11 42.36 46.78
N PRO A 800 -3.71 41.67 47.80
CA PRO A 800 -3.07 40.77 48.78
C PRO A 800 -3.86 39.54 49.33
N GLU A 801 -3.14 38.85 50.23
CA GLU A 801 -3.40 37.68 51.09
C GLU A 801 -4.52 37.84 52.15
N GLU A 802 -4.98 36.70 52.72
CA GLU A 802 -5.08 36.42 54.17
C GLU A 802 -5.33 34.90 54.38
N SER A 803 -4.43 34.14 55.04
CA SER A 803 -4.36 33.80 56.49
C SER A 803 -5.42 32.76 56.93
N SER A 804 -5.21 31.79 57.84
CA SER A 804 -4.10 31.32 58.66
C SER A 804 -4.55 30.07 59.47
N LYS A 805 -3.57 29.29 59.97
CA LYS A 805 -3.51 28.56 61.28
C LYS A 805 -3.40 27.03 61.31
N LYS A 806 -2.18 26.63 61.71
CA LYS A 806 -1.78 25.77 62.86
C LYS A 806 -1.84 24.23 62.74
N SER A 807 -0.63 23.68 62.63
CA SER A 807 -0.10 22.40 63.15
C SER A 807 -0.06 22.39 64.72
N PRO A 808 0.45 21.37 65.49
CA PRO A 808 1.39 20.28 65.13
C PRO A 808 1.30 18.93 65.91
N LEU A 809 2.34 18.08 65.73
CA LEU A 809 2.79 16.91 66.54
C LEU A 809 2.05 15.58 66.26
N GLY A 810 2.65 14.43 65.95
CA GLY A 810 4.02 13.93 65.99
C GLY A 810 4.12 12.70 66.91
N ARG A 811 4.31 11.48 66.39
CA ARG A 811 5.12 10.39 67.00
C ARG A 811 5.12 9.07 66.21
N GLU A 812 6.24 8.38 66.38
CA GLU A 812 6.75 7.14 65.80
C GLU A 812 5.97 5.87 66.16
N GLY A 813 6.12 4.80 65.36
CA GLY A 813 5.72 3.43 65.70
C GLY A 813 6.13 2.38 64.66
N LYS A 814 6.88 1.36 65.09
CA LYS A 814 7.57 0.30 64.34
C LYS A 814 6.64 -0.81 63.75
N MET A 815 7.15 -1.49 62.71
CA MET A 815 6.77 -2.78 62.05
C MET A 815 6.51 -3.98 63.02
N PRO A 816 6.00 -5.21 62.66
CA PRO A 816 6.13 -5.96 61.37
C PRO A 816 4.90 -6.91 60.99
N PRO A 817 5.01 -8.08 60.28
CA PRO A 817 4.27 -8.46 59.05
C PRO A 817 3.26 -9.65 59.22
N PRO A 818 2.58 -10.13 58.15
CA PRO A 818 2.92 -11.44 57.52
C PRO A 818 2.77 -11.42 55.97
N SER A 819 3.73 -11.93 55.17
CA SER A 819 4.00 -13.32 54.79
C SER A 819 3.09 -13.91 53.69
N ASP A 820 3.75 -14.26 52.59
CA ASP A 820 3.56 -15.43 51.71
C ASP A 820 2.30 -15.55 50.85
N LEU A 821 2.50 -15.50 49.52
CA LEU A 821 2.53 -16.73 48.74
C LEU A 821 3.16 -16.54 47.35
N ASN A 822 4.20 -17.36 47.15
CA ASN A 822 4.94 -17.61 45.92
C ASN A 822 4.04 -18.19 44.82
N TRP A 823 4.20 -17.68 43.59
CA TRP A 823 4.81 -18.33 42.41
C TRP A 823 4.04 -19.50 41.82
#